data_AF-A0A524DRR9-F1
#
_entry.id   AF-A0A524DRR9-F1
#
_cell.length_a   1.000
_cell.length_b   1.000
_cell.length_c   1.000
_cell.angle_alpha   90.00
_cell.angle_beta   90.00
_cell.angle_gamma   90.00
#
_symmetry.space_group_name_H-M   'P 1'
#
loop_
_entity.id
_entity.type
_entity.pdbx_description
1 polymer ?
#
loop_
_entity_poly.entity_id
_entity_poly.type
_entity_poly.pdbx_seq_one_letter_code
_entity_poly.pdbx_strand_id
1 'polypeptide(L)'
;MELPVWVRLENGDRVRGRLSYLGLTPSVKLDNGRTVYPNSQTTFSADRILVRRKDGTTDMLQLESERSVLLRPTMSVKRGYLRKGSPGPEEMYPRASYGWVSRMVQYADMAQYFLHSMPKSEAAWLVVTDLNGESILESHEIRPYEVATITLKEGWDVFQESADSKEVVLENVSKRLFEEEPMSWEEITSLVGDYSGISVEKGETLEDTVDSLLPTHFPEDIQEQLKVFLAWVVRKGLPAGDVVAFMQQFRGLTALSWMLGGHLSNLLAGNKTYPPYVKILHQETKTDIESLPTPITTPNVHQPWMKAYYRLRNIWPDTNPLWTKHAQRLNETGIRPMGLPVSAEEAEDDMQKKRERLALFFHSIMARGHVFPEPMGLVRAVYLGRAHTWPSQFTAWSARVQPIYETHTPIWLQVMFMPEASFRRAQRSILGLEQITLYSESHNLDLYESKWNIAFRHLRDWMAKSSTANQLKSDAGIKEAKKQYFPTEEEAKVLDLLHPGLFLMDLEPNLGVGLGMDASEIWHHASELEKAGILKVGFLGLFSRTLSLLSIANGERENLYSMLRGFIRHTPTSSFMLSKDHTECKIISRVPEDAVYDFITRVPEMAAENDIELQVLGIIQDFRTYTYDLFSRLRVEDGVWQKDVTEITSQVSIPHSKEDL
;
A
#
# COMPACT_ATOMS: atom_id res chain seq x y z
N MET A 1 -32.45 3.92 -5.28
CA MET A 1 -33.52 2.98 -4.83
C MET A 1 -33.68 3.15 -3.33
N GLU A 2 -34.92 3.30 -2.84
CA GLU A 2 -35.22 3.38 -1.40
C GLU A 2 -35.54 1.98 -0.86
N LEU A 3 -35.11 1.65 0.36
CA LEU A 3 -35.38 0.35 0.99
C LEU A 3 -36.62 0.46 1.90
N PRO A 4 -37.71 -0.31 1.68
CA PRO A 4 -38.83 -0.34 2.60
C PRO A 4 -38.42 -1.00 3.92
N VAL A 5 -38.74 -0.35 5.04
CA VAL A 5 -38.44 -0.82 6.40
C VAL A 5 -39.61 -0.57 7.33
N TRP A 6 -39.58 -1.17 8.52
CA TRP A 6 -40.54 -0.91 9.58
C TRP A 6 -39.88 -0.20 10.76
N VAL A 7 -40.58 0.74 11.38
CA VAL A 7 -40.11 1.43 12.59
C VAL A 7 -41.14 1.25 13.69
N ARG A 8 -40.68 0.98 14.90
CA ARG A 8 -41.53 0.99 16.09
C ARG A 8 -41.44 2.37 16.75
N LEU A 9 -42.58 3.05 16.84
CA LEU A 9 -42.68 4.37 17.44
C LEU A 9 -42.74 4.28 18.98
N GLU A 10 -42.50 5.40 19.68
CA GLU A 10 -42.52 5.47 21.15
C GLU A 10 -43.87 5.04 21.75
N ASN A 11 -44.96 5.27 21.03
CA ASN A 11 -46.31 4.84 21.41
C ASN A 11 -46.54 3.33 21.22
N GLY A 12 -45.54 2.58 20.74
CA GLY A 12 -45.58 1.15 20.50
C GLY A 12 -46.03 0.74 19.09
N ASP A 13 -46.56 1.67 18.29
CA ASP A 13 -47.07 1.41 16.94
C ASP A 13 -45.94 1.00 16.00
N ARG A 14 -46.27 0.06 15.09
CA ARG A 14 -45.38 -0.36 14.03
C ARG A 14 -45.82 0.27 12.71
N VAL A 15 -44.98 1.14 12.16
CA VAL A 15 -45.30 1.92 10.95
C VAL A 15 -44.27 1.60 9.87
N ARG A 16 -44.76 1.38 8.64
CA ARG A 16 -43.91 1.18 7.47
C ARG A 16 -43.33 2.51 7.01
N GLY A 17 -42.10 2.48 6.51
CA GLY A 17 -41.45 3.63 5.90
C GLY A 17 -40.38 3.22 4.92
N ARG A 18 -39.60 4.20 4.49
CA ARG A 18 -38.53 4.05 3.52
C ARG A 18 -37.24 4.61 4.08
N LEU A 19 -36.21 3.78 4.10
CA LEU A 19 -34.86 4.16 4.51
C LEU A 19 -34.21 4.96 3.38
N SER A 20 -33.65 6.11 3.75
CA SER A 20 -32.94 7.03 2.87
C SER A 20 -31.72 7.61 3.58
N TYR A 21 -30.70 7.98 2.82
CA TYR A 21 -29.49 8.60 3.36
C TYR A 21 -29.34 9.99 2.74
N LEU A 22 -29.29 11.03 3.58
CA LEU A 22 -29.00 12.38 3.10
C LEU A 22 -27.59 12.73 3.59
N GLY A 23 -26.60 12.63 2.69
CA GLY A 23 -25.19 12.67 3.08
C GLY A 23 -24.85 11.58 4.09
N LEU A 24 -24.31 11.94 5.25
CA LEU A 24 -23.90 11.00 6.31
C LEU A 24 -25.03 10.63 7.28
N THR A 25 -26.24 11.18 7.10
CA THR A 25 -27.34 11.00 8.07
C THR A 25 -28.41 10.09 7.49
N PRO A 26 -28.58 8.85 8.01
CA PRO A 26 -29.73 8.03 7.66
C PRO A 26 -31.02 8.64 8.20
N SER A 27 -32.13 8.35 7.54
CA SER A 27 -33.47 8.68 8.04
C SER A 27 -34.49 7.70 7.47
N VAL A 28 -35.62 7.55 8.17
CA VAL A 28 -36.74 6.76 7.68
C VAL A 28 -37.95 7.67 7.47
N LYS A 29 -38.39 7.82 6.22
CA LYS A 29 -39.63 8.51 5.88
C LYS A 29 -40.79 7.53 6.01
N LEU A 30 -41.64 7.71 7.01
CA LEU A 30 -42.79 6.85 7.29
C LEU A 30 -43.93 7.12 6.30
N ASP A 31 -44.75 6.10 6.05
CA ASP A 31 -45.91 6.20 5.15
C ASP A 31 -46.96 7.21 5.67
N ASN A 32 -46.93 7.55 6.96
CA ASN A 32 -47.77 8.58 7.56
C ASN A 32 -47.22 10.02 7.38
N GLY A 33 -46.13 10.18 6.61
CA GLY A 33 -45.51 11.48 6.30
C GLY A 33 -44.50 11.99 7.33
N ARG A 34 -44.32 11.32 8.48
CA ARG A 34 -43.29 11.68 9.47
C ARG A 34 -41.93 11.14 9.06
N THR A 35 -40.86 11.86 9.42
CA THR A 35 -39.48 11.39 9.24
C THR A 35 -38.87 11.06 10.59
N VAL A 36 -38.28 9.87 10.71
CA VAL A 36 -37.54 9.42 11.89
C VAL A 36 -36.06 9.59 11.63
N TYR A 37 -35.38 10.27 12.55
CA TYR A 37 -33.94 10.49 12.53
C TYR A 37 -33.23 9.58 13.55
N PRO A 38 -31.94 9.28 13.35
CA PRO A 38 -31.17 8.43 14.24
C PRO A 38 -31.00 9.07 15.62
N ASN A 39 -31.25 8.28 16.67
CA ASN A 39 -30.78 8.54 18.02
C ASN A 39 -30.08 7.26 18.56
N SER A 40 -29.66 7.23 19.82
CA SER A 40 -28.92 6.09 20.40
C SER A 40 -29.73 4.79 20.51
N GLN A 41 -31.07 4.84 20.41
CA GLN A 41 -31.97 3.70 20.60
C GLN A 41 -32.89 3.43 19.41
N THR A 42 -33.01 4.35 18.45
CA THR A 42 -33.88 4.18 17.28
C THR A 42 -33.46 2.96 16.48
N THR A 43 -34.37 2.01 16.32
CA THR A 43 -34.19 0.84 15.45
C THR A 43 -35.17 0.85 14.28
N PHE A 44 -34.76 0.25 13.17
CA PHE A 44 -35.66 -0.18 12.11
C PHE A 44 -35.62 -1.70 12.00
N SER A 45 -36.70 -2.29 11.52
CA SER A 45 -36.79 -3.71 11.18
C SER A 45 -36.82 -3.87 9.66
N ALA A 46 -35.83 -4.58 9.13
CA ALA A 46 -35.74 -4.92 7.73
C ALA A 46 -36.25 -6.35 7.51
N ASP A 47 -37.17 -6.51 6.56
CA ASP A 47 -37.67 -7.80 6.08
C ASP A 47 -37.18 -8.10 4.65
N ARG A 48 -36.40 -7.18 4.07
CA ARG A 48 -35.85 -7.26 2.73
C ARG A 48 -34.39 -6.81 2.70
N ILE A 49 -33.67 -7.33 1.72
CA ILE A 49 -32.29 -6.93 1.39
C ILE A 49 -32.20 -6.46 -0.05
N LEU A 50 -31.20 -5.63 -0.32
CA LEU A 50 -30.79 -5.24 -1.66
C LEU A 50 -29.43 -5.86 -1.95
N VAL A 51 -29.35 -6.70 -2.97
CA VAL A 51 -28.12 -7.41 -3.36
C VAL A 51 -27.84 -7.13 -4.82
N ARG A 52 -26.58 -6.84 -5.14
CA ARG A 52 -26.16 -6.63 -6.52
C ARG A 52 -25.69 -7.93 -7.16
N ARG A 53 -26.19 -8.21 -8.37
CA ARG A 53 -25.78 -9.35 -9.20
C ARG A 53 -24.54 -9.05 -10.04
N LYS A 54 -23.92 -10.10 -10.56
CA LYS A 54 -22.74 -10.03 -11.46
C LYS A 54 -23.00 -9.28 -12.77
N ASP A 55 -24.25 -9.23 -13.24
CA ASP A 55 -24.66 -8.48 -14.43
C ASP A 55 -24.89 -6.98 -14.16
N GLY A 56 -24.67 -6.54 -12.92
CA GLY A 56 -24.84 -5.15 -12.49
C GLY A 56 -26.26 -4.78 -12.08
N THR A 57 -27.24 -5.70 -12.13
CA THR A 57 -28.61 -5.46 -11.65
C THR A 57 -28.70 -5.58 -10.11
N THR A 58 -29.64 -4.85 -9.50
CA THR A 58 -29.91 -4.92 -8.05
C THR A 58 -31.22 -5.66 -7.82
N ASP A 59 -31.17 -6.74 -7.07
CA ASP A 59 -32.33 -7.49 -6.63
C ASP A 59 -32.80 -7.03 -5.26
N MET A 60 -34.11 -7.09 -5.04
CA MET A 60 -34.72 -6.98 -3.73
C MET A 60 -35.22 -8.35 -3.29
N LEU A 61 -34.59 -8.93 -2.27
CA LEU A 61 -34.91 -10.28 -1.79
C LEU A 61 -35.61 -10.19 -0.43
N GLN A 62 -36.61 -11.05 -0.20
CA GLN A 62 -37.29 -11.16 1.09
C GLN A 62 -36.48 -12.04 2.04
N LEU A 63 -36.32 -11.61 3.28
CA LEU A 63 -35.70 -12.38 4.35
C LEU A 63 -36.69 -13.38 4.97
N GLU A 64 -36.18 -14.52 5.42
CA GLU A 64 -36.97 -15.52 6.16
C GLU A 64 -37.51 -14.97 7.49
N SER A 65 -36.78 -14.05 8.11
CA SER A 65 -37.15 -13.40 9.36
C SER A 65 -36.63 -11.98 9.41
N GLU A 66 -37.38 -11.11 10.08
CA GLU A 66 -37.02 -9.70 10.22
C GLU A 66 -35.71 -9.53 11.00
N ARG A 67 -34.94 -8.51 10.62
CA ARG A 67 -33.72 -8.11 11.31
C ARG A 67 -33.93 -6.75 11.95
N SER A 68 -33.68 -6.67 13.25
CA SER A 68 -33.69 -5.40 13.99
C SER A 68 -32.31 -4.75 13.89
N VAL A 69 -32.26 -3.52 13.39
CA VAL A 69 -31.04 -2.78 13.08
C VAL A 69 -31.11 -1.40 13.72
N LEU A 70 -30.02 -0.94 14.34
CA LEU A 70 -29.96 0.43 14.85
C LEU A 70 -29.89 1.42 13.68
N LEU A 71 -30.74 2.44 13.69
CA LEU A 71 -30.77 3.45 12.63
C LEU A 71 -29.50 4.29 12.62
N ARG A 72 -28.88 4.53 13.78
CA ARG A 72 -27.58 5.19 13.85
C ARG A 72 -26.49 4.23 13.35
N PRO A 73 -25.71 4.61 12.31
CA PRO A 73 -24.56 3.82 11.90
C PRO A 73 -23.52 3.82 13.02
N THR A 74 -22.85 2.69 13.24
CA THR A 74 -21.62 2.64 14.02
C THR A 74 -20.46 3.24 13.28
N MET A 75 -20.49 3.19 11.94
CA MET A 75 -19.42 3.70 11.10
C MET A 75 -19.93 4.11 9.71
N SER A 76 -19.25 5.09 9.13
CA SER A 76 -19.48 5.56 7.77
C SER A 76 -18.13 5.79 7.08
N VAL A 77 -17.85 5.08 5.99
CA VAL A 77 -16.57 5.17 5.26
C VAL A 77 -16.80 5.30 3.77
N LYS A 78 -15.97 6.10 3.08
CA LYS A 78 -15.98 6.19 1.62
C LYS A 78 -14.97 5.20 1.03
N ARG A 79 -15.42 4.37 0.07
CA ARG A 79 -14.57 3.43 -0.67
C ARG A 79 -15.04 3.36 -2.12
N GLY A 80 -14.14 3.00 -3.03
CA GLY A 80 -14.49 2.75 -4.42
C GLY A 80 -15.48 1.59 -4.54
N TYR A 81 -16.42 1.69 -5.47
CA TYR A 81 -17.48 0.71 -5.66
C TYR A 81 -17.81 0.51 -7.14
N LEU A 82 -17.59 -0.71 -7.63
CA LEU A 82 -17.81 -1.08 -9.02
C LEU A 82 -19.31 -1.21 -9.32
N ARG A 83 -19.89 -0.16 -9.90
CA ARG A 83 -21.30 -0.14 -10.30
C ARG A 83 -21.58 -0.95 -11.57
N LYS A 84 -20.64 -1.01 -12.50
CA LYS A 84 -20.81 -1.67 -13.81
C LYS A 84 -19.60 -2.57 -14.08
N GLY A 85 -19.84 -3.73 -14.68
CA GLY A 85 -18.82 -4.73 -15.00
C GLY A 85 -18.94 -5.98 -14.12
N SER A 86 -18.31 -7.07 -14.57
CA SER A 86 -18.24 -8.29 -13.76
C SER A 86 -17.25 -8.06 -12.63
N PRO A 87 -17.63 -8.27 -11.36
CA PRO A 87 -16.66 -8.34 -10.30
C PRO A 87 -15.63 -9.43 -10.62
N GLY A 88 -14.38 -9.20 -10.23
CA GLY A 88 -13.32 -10.20 -10.30
C GLY A 88 -13.66 -11.45 -9.46
N PRO A 89 -12.90 -12.53 -9.58
CA PRO A 89 -13.08 -13.71 -8.74
C PRO A 89 -12.95 -13.34 -7.26
N GLU A 90 -13.85 -13.87 -6.43
CA GLU A 90 -13.77 -13.72 -4.98
C GLU A 90 -12.76 -14.72 -4.43
N GLU A 91 -11.59 -14.21 -4.04
CA GLU A 91 -10.49 -15.01 -3.48
C GLU A 91 -10.50 -15.04 -1.94
N MET A 92 -11.47 -14.36 -1.30
CA MET A 92 -11.60 -14.32 0.15
C MET A 92 -12.21 -15.63 0.65
N TYR A 93 -11.58 -16.22 1.67
CA TYR A 93 -12.14 -17.30 2.43
C TYR A 93 -12.17 -16.95 3.95
N PRO A 94 -13.33 -17.13 4.60
CA PRO A 94 -14.66 -17.38 4.03
C PRO A 94 -15.12 -16.48 2.90
N ARG A 95 -16.08 -16.91 2.07
CA ARG A 95 -16.69 -16.00 1.10
C ARG A 95 -17.47 -14.89 1.82
N ALA A 96 -17.48 -13.71 1.22
CA ALA A 96 -18.26 -12.58 1.69
C ALA A 96 -19.75 -12.83 1.48
N SER A 97 -20.56 -12.24 2.35
CA SER A 97 -22.01 -12.28 2.24
C SER A 97 -22.43 -11.66 0.90
N TYR A 98 -23.01 -12.45 -0.01
CA TYR A 98 -23.40 -11.98 -1.35
C TYR A 98 -22.25 -11.41 -2.21
N GLY A 99 -20.99 -11.77 -1.91
CA GLY A 99 -19.81 -11.38 -2.69
C GLY A 99 -19.61 -9.86 -2.80
N TRP A 100 -20.04 -9.07 -1.82
CA TRP A 100 -19.94 -7.59 -1.87
C TRP A 100 -18.50 -7.09 -1.97
N VAL A 101 -17.56 -7.81 -1.36
CA VAL A 101 -16.15 -7.42 -1.30
C VAL A 101 -15.53 -7.31 -2.69
N SER A 102 -15.95 -8.11 -3.67
CA SER A 102 -15.43 -8.06 -5.04
C SER A 102 -15.84 -6.81 -5.81
N ARG A 103 -16.78 -6.02 -5.27
CA ARG A 103 -17.23 -4.73 -5.83
C ARG A 103 -16.50 -3.55 -5.18
N MET A 104 -15.86 -3.76 -4.02
CA MET A 104 -15.04 -2.74 -3.38
C MET A 104 -13.66 -2.71 -4.03
N VAL A 105 -13.47 -1.81 -5.01
CA VAL A 105 -12.24 -1.73 -5.82
C VAL A 105 -11.70 -0.30 -5.87
N GLN A 106 -10.38 -0.15 -5.89
CA GLN A 106 -9.69 1.14 -5.75
C GLN A 106 -9.86 2.10 -6.94
N TYR A 107 -10.20 1.57 -8.12
CA TYR A 107 -10.28 2.32 -9.39
C TYR A 107 -11.72 2.65 -9.82
N ALA A 108 -12.71 2.40 -8.96
CA ALA A 108 -14.11 2.66 -9.27
C ALA A 108 -14.63 3.92 -8.56
N ASP A 109 -15.78 4.41 -9.02
CA ASP A 109 -16.49 5.54 -8.40
C ASP A 109 -16.67 5.33 -6.90
N MET A 110 -16.44 6.39 -6.13
CA MET A 110 -16.65 6.35 -4.69
C MET A 110 -18.12 6.12 -4.33
N ALA A 111 -18.33 5.33 -3.29
CA ALA A 111 -19.61 5.07 -2.64
C ALA A 111 -19.46 5.22 -1.12
N GLN A 112 -20.57 5.48 -0.45
CA GLN A 112 -20.60 5.58 1.01
C GLN A 112 -21.08 4.25 1.60
N TYR A 113 -20.24 3.67 2.44
CA TYR A 113 -20.52 2.44 3.18
C TYR A 113 -20.92 2.81 4.60
N PHE A 114 -22.09 2.35 5.03
CA PHE A 114 -22.60 2.50 6.38
C PHE A 114 -22.68 1.13 7.04
N LEU A 115 -22.11 1.03 8.24
CA LEU A 115 -22.27 -0.13 9.10
C LEU A 115 -23.21 0.20 10.23
N HIS A 116 -24.21 -0.64 10.44
CA HIS A 116 -25.17 -0.51 11.51
C HIS A 116 -25.09 -1.72 12.43
N SER A 117 -25.12 -1.49 13.74
CA SER A 117 -25.20 -2.57 14.72
C SER A 117 -26.57 -3.23 14.72
N MET A 118 -26.57 -4.54 14.97
CA MET A 118 -27.77 -5.35 15.15
C MET A 118 -27.88 -5.74 16.63
N PRO A 119 -28.78 -5.15 17.44
CA PRO A 119 -28.77 -5.33 18.90
C PRO A 119 -28.86 -6.77 19.43
N LYS A 120 -29.24 -7.73 18.59
CA LYS A 120 -29.43 -9.14 18.94
C LYS A 120 -28.47 -10.09 18.20
N SER A 121 -27.47 -9.56 17.49
CA SER A 121 -26.52 -10.33 16.69
C SER A 121 -25.13 -9.70 16.73
N GLU A 122 -24.09 -10.51 16.61
CA GLU A 122 -22.72 -10.01 16.39
C GLU A 122 -22.51 -9.55 14.94
N ALA A 123 -23.42 -9.93 14.02
CA ALA A 123 -23.42 -9.46 12.64
C ALA A 123 -23.67 -7.94 12.56
N ALA A 124 -23.18 -7.34 11.47
CA ALA A 124 -23.46 -5.97 11.13
C ALA A 124 -24.43 -5.89 9.94
N TRP A 125 -25.17 -4.80 9.85
CA TRP A 125 -25.98 -4.49 8.68
C TRP A 125 -25.26 -3.47 7.81
N LEU A 126 -24.87 -3.89 6.62
CA LEU A 126 -24.22 -3.07 5.61
C LEU A 126 -25.27 -2.32 4.79
N VAL A 127 -25.05 -1.02 4.56
CA VAL A 127 -25.73 -0.25 3.53
C VAL A 127 -24.70 0.48 2.68
N VAL A 128 -24.75 0.30 1.37
CA VAL A 128 -23.90 1.01 0.41
C VAL A 128 -24.77 1.99 -0.37
N THR A 129 -24.38 3.25 -0.41
CA THR A 129 -25.08 4.29 -1.18
C THR A 129 -24.16 4.96 -2.19
N ASP A 130 -24.72 5.57 -3.21
CA ASP A 130 -23.95 6.55 -3.99
C ASP A 130 -23.53 7.76 -3.12
N LEU A 131 -22.54 8.52 -3.59
CA LEU A 131 -22.03 9.69 -2.87
C LEU A 131 -23.07 10.80 -2.65
N ASN A 132 -24.07 10.88 -3.53
CA ASN A 132 -25.15 11.85 -3.39
C ASN A 132 -26.19 11.41 -2.32
N GLY A 133 -26.11 10.16 -1.84
CA GLY A 133 -27.05 9.57 -0.88
C GLY A 133 -28.42 9.22 -1.47
N GLU A 134 -28.65 9.53 -2.75
CA GLU A 134 -29.95 9.42 -3.39
C GLU A 134 -30.34 7.96 -3.69
N SER A 135 -29.37 7.05 -3.77
CA SER A 135 -29.64 5.64 -4.04
C SER A 135 -28.88 4.69 -3.12
N ILE A 136 -29.64 3.82 -2.43
CA ILE A 136 -29.09 2.59 -1.84
C ILE A 136 -28.77 1.62 -2.98
N LEU A 137 -27.50 1.24 -3.06
CA LEU A 137 -26.94 0.31 -4.04
C LEU A 137 -27.03 -1.13 -3.53
N GLU A 138 -26.70 -1.34 -2.25
CA GLU A 138 -26.78 -2.63 -1.55
C GLU A 138 -27.21 -2.41 -0.09
N SER A 139 -27.92 -3.39 0.47
CA SER A 139 -28.28 -3.39 1.87
C SER A 139 -28.55 -4.81 2.36
N HIS A 140 -27.68 -5.34 3.23
CA HIS A 140 -27.80 -6.70 3.75
C HIS A 140 -26.97 -6.92 5.02
N GLU A 141 -27.22 -8.05 5.69
CA GLU A 141 -26.39 -8.53 6.80
C GLU A 141 -25.00 -8.95 6.28
N ILE A 142 -23.95 -8.65 7.05
CA ILE A 142 -22.57 -9.13 6.85
C ILE A 142 -22.05 -9.76 8.14
N ARG A 143 -21.14 -10.73 8.01
CA ARG A 143 -20.56 -11.45 9.16
C ARG A 143 -19.53 -10.59 9.91
N PRO A 144 -19.25 -10.89 11.19
CA PRO A 144 -18.28 -10.13 11.97
C PRO A 144 -16.89 -10.04 11.31
N TYR A 145 -16.41 -11.12 10.69
CA TYR A 145 -15.13 -11.15 9.99
C TYR A 145 -15.06 -10.25 8.75
N GLU A 146 -16.21 -9.84 8.19
CA GLU A 146 -16.27 -8.99 6.99
C GLU A 146 -16.14 -7.50 7.32
N VAL A 147 -16.41 -7.13 8.59
CA VAL A 147 -16.46 -5.74 9.04
C VAL A 147 -15.12 -5.05 8.82
N ALA A 148 -14.02 -5.65 9.28
CA ALA A 148 -12.69 -5.05 9.27
C ALA A 148 -12.24 -4.58 7.87
N THR A 149 -12.63 -5.28 6.81
CA THR A 149 -12.31 -4.90 5.42
C THR A 149 -12.90 -3.54 5.02
N ILE A 150 -14.02 -3.13 5.62
CA ILE A 150 -14.63 -1.80 5.38
C ILE A 150 -13.98 -0.74 6.27
N THR A 151 -13.66 -1.11 7.51
CA THR A 151 -13.30 -0.17 8.57
C THR A 151 -11.82 0.19 8.57
N LEU A 152 -10.94 -0.75 8.21
CA LEU A 152 -9.51 -0.52 8.19
C LEU A 152 -9.15 0.38 7.01
N LYS A 153 -8.22 1.31 7.26
CA LYS A 153 -7.59 2.10 6.20
C LYS A 153 -6.46 1.28 5.58
N GLU A 154 -6.55 1.03 4.28
CA GLU A 154 -5.42 0.50 3.53
C GLU A 154 -4.40 1.63 3.29
N GLY A 155 -3.11 1.31 3.21
CA GLY A 155 -2.09 2.34 2.99
C GLY A 155 -2.27 3.17 1.72
N TRP A 156 -2.97 2.61 0.72
CA TRP A 156 -3.35 3.32 -0.49
C TRP A 156 -4.43 4.39 -0.26
N ASP A 157 -5.37 4.17 0.66
CA ASP A 157 -6.44 5.13 0.98
C ASP A 157 -5.83 6.45 1.48
N VAL A 158 -4.80 6.35 2.33
CA VAL A 158 -4.07 7.52 2.86
C VAL A 158 -3.32 8.25 1.75
N PHE A 159 -2.76 7.53 0.79
CA PHE A 159 -2.09 8.14 -0.36
C PHE A 159 -3.09 8.87 -1.28
N GLN A 160 -4.28 8.31 -1.51
CA GLN A 160 -5.32 8.96 -2.33
C GLN A 160 -5.92 10.20 -1.68
N GLU A 161 -6.18 10.20 -0.36
CA GLU A 161 -6.68 11.37 0.38
C GLU A 161 -5.78 12.62 0.18
N SER A 162 -4.49 12.44 -0.11
CA SER A 162 -3.54 13.53 -0.41
C SER A 162 -3.58 14.06 -1.85
N ALA A 163 -4.32 13.41 -2.75
CA ALA A 163 -4.24 13.60 -4.19
C ALA A 163 -5.49 14.25 -4.83
N ASP A 164 -6.45 14.74 -4.05
CA ASP A 164 -7.76 15.25 -4.50
C ASP A 164 -7.73 16.62 -5.25
N SER A 165 -6.56 17.10 -5.71
CA SER A 165 -6.41 18.38 -6.44
C SER A 165 -6.01 18.25 -7.92
N LYS A 166 -5.98 17.03 -8.47
CA LYS A 166 -5.41 16.71 -9.80
C LYS A 166 -5.96 17.55 -10.96
N GLU A 167 -7.28 17.66 -11.07
CA GLU A 167 -7.94 18.31 -12.21
C GLU A 167 -7.65 19.81 -12.26
N VAL A 168 -7.73 20.48 -11.11
CA VAL A 168 -7.51 21.93 -11.01
C VAL A 168 -6.06 22.30 -11.33
N VAL A 169 -5.09 21.46 -10.93
CA VAL A 169 -3.67 21.73 -11.24
C VAL A 169 -3.39 21.55 -12.73
N LEU A 170 -3.85 20.45 -13.32
CA LEU A 170 -3.61 20.16 -14.74
C LEU A 170 -4.22 21.25 -15.62
N GLU A 171 -5.46 21.66 -15.35
CA GLU A 171 -6.16 22.69 -16.12
C GLU A 171 -5.42 24.04 -16.05
N ASN A 172 -4.97 24.45 -14.86
CA ASN A 172 -4.27 25.72 -14.67
C ASN A 172 -2.89 25.76 -15.34
N VAL A 173 -2.15 24.65 -15.31
CA VAL A 173 -0.83 24.56 -15.93
C VAL A 173 -0.94 24.47 -17.45
N SER A 174 -1.91 23.69 -17.96
CA SER A 174 -2.19 23.54 -19.39
C SER A 174 -2.54 24.87 -20.03
N LYS A 175 -3.48 25.62 -19.44
CA LYS A 175 -3.90 26.94 -19.96
C LYS A 175 -2.72 27.89 -20.17
N ARG A 176 -1.82 27.99 -19.18
CA ARG A 176 -0.66 28.89 -19.28
C ARG A 176 0.40 28.44 -20.29
N LEU A 177 0.61 27.14 -20.44
CA LEU A 177 1.59 26.60 -21.37
C LEU A 177 1.10 26.72 -22.82
N PHE A 178 -0.18 26.43 -23.07
CA PHE A 178 -0.73 26.36 -24.42
C PHE A 178 -1.17 27.72 -24.99
N GLU A 179 -1.19 28.79 -24.18
CA GLU A 179 -1.33 30.18 -24.65
C GLU A 179 -0.08 30.69 -25.41
N GLU A 180 1.03 29.94 -25.42
CA GLU A 180 2.27 30.29 -26.10
C GLU A 180 2.23 30.01 -27.62
N GLU A 181 3.17 30.61 -28.37
CA GLU A 181 3.25 30.43 -29.84
C GLU A 181 3.47 28.96 -30.25
N PRO A 182 3.13 28.56 -31.50
CA PRO A 182 3.35 27.19 -32.00
C PRO A 182 4.83 26.79 -32.03
N MET A 183 5.12 25.48 -32.00
CA MET A 183 6.51 24.99 -32.04
C MET A 183 7.19 25.34 -33.37
N SER A 184 8.47 25.71 -33.29
CA SER A 184 9.35 25.80 -34.45
C SER A 184 9.72 24.40 -34.95
N TRP A 185 10.15 24.30 -36.22
CA TRP A 185 10.63 23.01 -36.77
C TRP A 185 11.87 22.48 -36.06
N GLU A 186 12.71 23.36 -35.52
CA GLU A 186 13.88 22.99 -34.71
C GLU A 186 13.44 22.29 -33.41
N GLU A 187 12.46 22.87 -32.72
CA GLU A 187 11.90 22.31 -31.49
C GLU A 187 11.23 20.95 -31.73
N ILE A 188 10.43 20.86 -32.79
CA ILE A 188 9.83 19.61 -33.24
C ILE A 188 10.91 18.55 -33.51
N THR A 189 11.96 18.92 -34.26
CA THR A 189 13.06 18.00 -34.59
C THR A 189 13.80 17.56 -33.34
N SER A 190 13.92 18.42 -32.33
CA SER A 190 14.57 18.09 -31.06
C SER A 190 13.79 17.03 -30.25
N LEU A 191 12.44 17.08 -30.29
CA LEU A 191 11.58 16.10 -29.60
C LEU A 191 11.48 14.76 -30.36
N VAL A 192 11.43 14.83 -31.69
CA VAL A 192 11.23 13.67 -32.57
C VAL A 192 12.54 12.92 -32.82
N GLY A 193 13.65 13.62 -32.95
CA GLY A 193 14.94 13.05 -33.31
C GLY A 193 14.94 12.51 -34.74
N ASP A 194 15.56 11.35 -34.94
CA ASP A 194 15.68 10.63 -36.22
C ASP A 194 14.46 9.74 -36.56
N TYR A 195 13.34 9.90 -35.84
CA TYR A 195 12.20 8.99 -35.94
C TYR A 195 11.28 9.34 -37.12
N SER A 196 11.20 8.44 -38.11
CA SER A 196 10.36 8.59 -39.31
C SER A 196 9.01 7.86 -39.23
N GLY A 197 8.65 7.31 -38.08
CA GLY A 197 7.44 6.49 -37.90
C GLY A 197 6.15 7.27 -37.68
N ILE A 198 6.19 8.60 -37.68
CA ILE A 198 5.03 9.48 -37.53
C ILE A 198 5.04 10.53 -38.64
N SER A 199 3.85 10.92 -39.09
CA SER A 199 3.67 12.11 -39.91
C SER A 199 3.57 13.30 -38.97
N VAL A 200 4.62 14.10 -38.88
CA VAL A 200 4.62 15.28 -38.00
C VAL A 200 3.91 16.43 -38.71
N GLU A 201 2.80 16.88 -38.14
CA GLU A 201 2.05 18.04 -38.62
C GLU A 201 2.30 19.22 -37.69
N LYS A 202 2.70 20.36 -38.25
CA LYS A 202 2.79 21.60 -37.48
C LYS A 202 1.40 22.24 -37.42
N GLY A 203 0.79 22.23 -36.24
CA GLY A 203 -0.51 22.82 -35.98
C GLY A 203 -0.49 24.35 -35.88
N GLU A 204 -1.67 24.95 -35.76
CA GLU A 204 -1.84 26.40 -35.61
C GLU A 204 -1.53 26.88 -34.19
N THR A 205 -1.60 25.98 -33.20
CA THR A 205 -1.24 26.24 -31.80
C THR A 205 -0.13 25.29 -31.31
N LEU A 206 0.45 25.61 -30.15
CA LEU A 206 1.36 24.70 -29.45
C LEU A 206 0.66 23.37 -29.13
N GLU A 207 -0.58 23.45 -28.65
CA GLU A 207 -1.40 22.29 -28.29
C GLU A 207 -1.60 21.36 -29.48
N ASP A 208 -2.08 21.87 -30.62
CA ASP A 208 -2.31 21.08 -31.83
C ASP A 208 -1.04 20.36 -32.31
N THR A 209 0.09 21.06 -32.21
CA THR A 209 1.37 20.48 -32.65
C THR A 209 1.82 19.36 -31.70
N VAL A 210 1.70 19.53 -30.38
CA VAL A 210 2.08 18.49 -29.41
C VAL A 210 1.13 17.30 -29.46
N ASP A 211 -0.17 17.55 -29.66
CA ASP A 211 -1.20 16.50 -29.78
C ASP A 211 -0.86 15.52 -30.93
N SER A 212 -0.40 16.06 -32.07
CA SER A 212 0.06 15.25 -33.22
C SER A 212 1.26 14.33 -32.93
N LEU A 213 2.03 14.61 -31.87
CA LEU A 213 3.21 13.83 -31.49
C LEU A 213 2.88 12.68 -30.53
N LEU A 214 1.67 12.62 -29.97
CA LEU A 214 1.29 11.62 -28.97
C LEU A 214 0.72 10.34 -29.60
N PRO A 215 0.96 9.16 -29.00
CA PRO A 215 0.31 7.94 -29.45
C PRO A 215 -1.18 7.89 -29.05
N THR A 216 -2.06 7.79 -30.04
CA THR A 216 -3.53 7.77 -29.85
C THR A 216 -4.09 6.57 -29.09
N HIS A 217 -3.29 5.51 -28.93
CA HIS A 217 -3.69 4.27 -28.25
C HIS A 217 -3.39 4.29 -26.74
N PHE A 218 -2.78 5.36 -26.22
CA PHE A 218 -2.61 5.53 -24.78
C PHE A 218 -3.95 5.94 -24.14
N PRO A 219 -4.16 5.70 -22.84
CA PRO A 219 -5.33 6.22 -22.13
C PRO A 219 -5.42 7.75 -22.23
N GLU A 220 -6.62 8.31 -22.35
CA GLU A 220 -6.86 9.75 -22.55
C GLU A 220 -6.25 10.61 -21.43
N ASP A 221 -6.42 10.19 -20.17
CA ASP A 221 -5.84 10.86 -18.99
C ASP A 221 -4.30 10.89 -19.01
N ILE A 222 -3.68 9.87 -19.61
CA ILE A 222 -2.24 9.79 -19.80
C ILE A 222 -1.81 10.65 -20.98
N GLN A 223 -2.57 10.68 -22.08
CA GLN A 223 -2.30 11.54 -23.22
C GLN A 223 -2.28 13.01 -22.79
N GLU A 224 -3.28 13.47 -22.04
CA GLU A 224 -3.34 14.85 -21.52
C GLU A 224 -2.12 15.21 -20.66
N GLN A 225 -1.69 14.30 -19.77
CA GLN A 225 -0.49 14.51 -18.96
C GLN A 225 0.79 14.54 -19.80
N LEU A 226 0.92 13.68 -20.80
CA LEU A 226 2.09 13.65 -21.70
C LEU A 226 2.13 14.86 -22.63
N LYS A 227 0.97 15.40 -23.01
CA LYS A 227 0.86 16.66 -23.77
C LYS A 227 1.52 17.81 -23.02
N VAL A 228 1.13 17.98 -21.76
CA VAL A 228 1.73 18.99 -20.88
C VAL A 228 3.23 18.76 -20.70
N PHE A 229 3.66 17.50 -20.54
CA PHE A 229 5.08 17.16 -20.43
C PHE A 229 5.89 17.57 -21.67
N LEU A 230 5.44 17.19 -22.87
CA LEU A 230 6.16 17.51 -24.12
C LEU A 230 6.22 19.03 -24.36
N ALA A 231 5.12 19.74 -24.09
CA ALA A 231 5.10 21.20 -24.13
C ALA A 231 6.11 21.80 -23.14
N TRP A 232 6.19 21.26 -21.92
CA TRP A 232 7.16 21.69 -20.91
C TRP A 232 8.60 21.55 -21.40
N VAL A 233 8.98 20.38 -21.93
CA VAL A 233 10.34 20.09 -22.41
C VAL A 233 10.84 21.14 -23.41
N VAL A 234 9.96 21.68 -24.24
CA VAL A 234 10.30 22.67 -25.27
C VAL A 234 10.31 24.09 -24.70
N ARG A 235 9.32 24.44 -23.88
CA ARG A 235 9.09 25.83 -23.46
C ARG A 235 9.78 26.22 -22.17
N LYS A 236 10.06 25.24 -21.30
CA LYS A 236 10.52 25.48 -19.93
C LYS A 236 11.81 24.71 -19.67
N GLY A 237 12.75 25.39 -19.01
CA GLY A 237 13.97 24.77 -18.51
C GLY A 237 13.77 24.24 -17.09
N LEU A 238 14.84 24.34 -16.29
CA LEU A 238 14.76 24.10 -14.87
C LEU A 238 13.81 25.11 -14.20
N PRO A 239 12.94 24.68 -13.27
CA PRO A 239 12.06 25.59 -12.55
C PRO A 239 12.89 26.59 -11.74
N ALA A 240 12.39 27.82 -11.63
CA ALA A 240 12.92 28.81 -10.70
C ALA A 240 12.52 28.42 -9.26
N GLY A 241 13.48 28.45 -8.33
CA GLY A 241 13.26 28.08 -6.92
C GLY A 241 13.45 26.59 -6.62
N ASP A 242 12.78 26.11 -5.57
CA ASP A 242 12.93 24.73 -5.08
C ASP A 242 12.25 23.71 -5.98
N VAL A 243 13.05 22.77 -6.49
CA VAL A 243 12.59 21.68 -7.38
C VAL A 243 11.58 20.76 -6.70
N VAL A 244 11.64 20.60 -5.37
CA VAL A 244 10.71 19.73 -4.63
C VAL A 244 9.33 20.39 -4.52
N ALA A 245 9.28 21.65 -4.10
CA ALA A 245 8.05 22.44 -4.08
C ALA A 245 7.40 22.53 -5.48
N PHE A 246 8.21 22.62 -6.53
CA PHE A 246 7.73 22.53 -7.91
C PHE A 246 7.11 21.16 -8.21
N MET A 247 7.82 20.06 -7.94
CA MET A 247 7.33 18.71 -8.25
C MET A 247 6.09 18.31 -7.45
N GLN A 248 5.93 18.83 -6.23
CA GLN A 248 4.77 18.56 -5.37
C GLN A 248 3.44 18.97 -6.01
N GLN A 249 3.45 20.03 -6.82
CA GLN A 249 2.25 20.48 -7.56
C GLN A 249 1.72 19.36 -8.46
N PHE A 250 2.59 18.49 -8.97
CA PHE A 250 2.26 17.41 -9.89
C PHE A 250 2.16 16.04 -9.23
N ARG A 251 2.28 15.91 -7.90
CA ARG A 251 2.30 14.61 -7.20
C ARG A 251 1.10 13.71 -7.55
N GLY A 252 -0.07 14.31 -7.79
CA GLY A 252 -1.28 13.60 -8.20
C GLY A 252 -1.32 13.14 -9.67
N LEU A 253 -0.48 13.72 -10.54
CA LEU A 253 -0.45 13.50 -11.98
C LEU A 253 0.70 12.55 -12.32
N THR A 254 0.46 11.24 -12.23
CA THR A 254 1.49 10.20 -12.26
C THR A 254 2.41 10.26 -13.47
N ALA A 255 1.85 10.30 -14.69
CA ALA A 255 2.67 10.31 -15.91
C ALA A 255 3.47 11.61 -16.02
N LEU A 256 2.84 12.76 -15.77
CA LEU A 256 3.50 14.06 -15.84
C LEU A 256 4.64 14.17 -14.82
N SER A 257 4.38 13.83 -13.55
CA SER A 257 5.37 13.91 -12.47
C SER A 257 6.59 13.02 -12.73
N TRP A 258 6.36 11.78 -13.17
CA TRP A 258 7.42 10.83 -13.45
C TRP A 258 8.30 11.25 -14.63
N MET A 259 7.67 11.74 -15.71
CA MET A 259 8.37 12.18 -16.92
C MET A 259 9.16 13.47 -16.68
N LEU A 260 8.54 14.46 -16.00
CA LEU A 260 9.24 15.67 -15.57
C LEU A 260 10.43 15.34 -14.67
N GLY A 261 10.27 14.38 -13.76
CA GLY A 261 11.34 13.95 -12.88
C GLY A 261 12.60 13.47 -13.57
N GLY A 262 12.40 12.57 -14.54
CA GLY A 262 13.47 12.07 -15.38
C GLY A 262 14.12 13.17 -16.22
N HIS A 263 13.31 14.04 -16.82
CA HIS A 263 13.80 15.16 -17.61
C HIS A 263 14.60 16.17 -16.79
N LEU A 264 14.11 16.57 -15.63
CA LEU A 264 14.83 17.47 -14.70
C LEU A 264 16.11 16.82 -14.20
N SER A 265 16.11 15.51 -13.94
CA SER A 265 17.33 14.76 -13.58
C SER A 265 18.37 14.81 -14.70
N ASN A 266 17.95 14.74 -15.96
CA ASN A 266 18.81 14.89 -17.13
C ASN A 266 19.42 16.30 -17.21
N LEU A 267 18.58 17.33 -17.07
CA LEU A 267 19.01 18.73 -17.04
C LEU A 267 20.01 19.02 -15.92
N LEU A 268 19.71 18.57 -14.70
CA LEU A 268 20.56 18.77 -13.52
C LEU A 268 21.88 17.98 -13.59
N ALA A 269 21.94 16.92 -14.40
CA ALA A 269 23.19 16.23 -14.71
C ALA A 269 24.06 16.96 -15.75
N GLY A 270 23.59 18.10 -16.30
CA GLY A 270 24.30 18.89 -17.30
C GLY A 270 24.14 18.39 -18.74
N ASN A 271 23.22 17.45 -18.98
CA ASN A 271 22.96 16.94 -20.32
C ASN A 271 22.15 17.97 -21.12
N LYS A 272 22.78 18.49 -22.19
CA LYS A 272 22.18 19.50 -23.08
C LYS A 272 21.23 18.91 -24.12
N THR A 273 21.33 17.62 -24.39
CA THR A 273 20.43 16.90 -25.30
C THR A 273 19.47 16.07 -24.47
N TYR A 274 18.17 16.20 -24.76
CA TYR A 274 17.14 15.40 -24.11
C TYR A 274 16.97 14.05 -24.84
N PRO A 275 16.51 13.00 -24.14
CA PRO A 275 16.12 11.76 -24.79
C PRO A 275 15.09 12.00 -25.92
N PRO A 276 15.10 11.19 -26.99
CA PRO A 276 14.12 11.31 -28.07
C PRO A 276 12.76 10.78 -27.60
N TYR A 277 12.05 11.61 -26.82
CA TYR A 277 10.83 11.21 -26.11
C TYR A 277 9.77 10.67 -27.07
N VAL A 278 9.51 11.36 -28.18
CA VAL A 278 8.48 10.95 -29.16
C VAL A 278 8.82 9.60 -29.78
N LYS A 279 10.08 9.40 -30.18
CA LYS A 279 10.57 8.11 -30.69
C LYS A 279 10.27 6.98 -29.72
N ILE A 280 10.59 7.16 -28.44
CA ILE A 280 10.42 6.11 -27.43
C ILE A 280 8.94 5.86 -27.13
N LEU A 281 8.11 6.90 -27.05
CA LEU A 281 6.67 6.78 -26.85
C LEU A 281 6.00 5.98 -27.99
N HIS A 282 6.46 6.12 -29.23
CA HIS A 282 5.91 5.41 -30.40
C HIS A 282 6.53 4.04 -30.69
N GLN A 283 7.80 3.81 -30.34
CA GLN A 283 8.50 2.53 -30.60
C GLN A 283 7.93 1.33 -29.80
N GLU A 284 7.17 1.56 -28.73
CA GLU A 284 6.47 0.51 -27.97
C GLU A 284 5.34 -0.18 -28.75
N THR A 285 4.92 0.36 -29.90
CA THR A 285 3.91 -0.25 -30.77
C THR A 285 4.38 -1.52 -31.49
N LYS A 286 5.69 -1.83 -31.49
CA LYS A 286 6.27 -2.87 -32.37
C LYS A 286 7.18 -3.91 -31.71
N THR A 287 7.44 -3.84 -30.40
CA THR A 287 8.40 -4.77 -29.74
C THR A 287 7.77 -5.52 -28.58
N ASP A 288 7.93 -6.85 -28.58
CA ASP A 288 7.59 -7.72 -27.46
C ASP A 288 8.40 -7.33 -26.22
N ILE A 289 7.78 -7.49 -25.06
CA ILE A 289 8.30 -7.14 -23.72
C ILE A 289 9.67 -7.82 -23.46
N GLU A 290 9.96 -8.91 -24.17
CA GLU A 290 11.17 -9.72 -24.08
C GLU A 290 12.47 -8.98 -24.48
N SER A 291 12.40 -7.84 -25.18
CA SER A 291 13.59 -7.07 -25.56
C SER A 291 14.03 -6.04 -24.51
N LEU A 292 13.31 -5.90 -23.41
CA LEU A 292 13.79 -5.12 -22.26
C LEU A 292 14.83 -5.98 -21.52
N PRO A 293 15.98 -5.41 -21.11
CA PRO A 293 17.02 -6.15 -20.38
C PRO A 293 16.55 -6.68 -19.00
N THR A 294 15.28 -6.51 -18.64
CA THR A 294 14.70 -6.98 -17.39
C THR A 294 13.21 -7.28 -17.57
N PRO A 295 12.74 -8.51 -17.29
CA PRO A 295 11.32 -8.86 -17.37
C PRO A 295 10.55 -8.27 -16.17
N ILE A 296 9.65 -7.33 -16.45
CA ILE A 296 8.88 -6.61 -15.43
C ILE A 296 7.57 -7.38 -15.16
N THR A 297 7.33 -7.79 -13.92
CA THR A 297 6.22 -8.70 -13.53
C THR A 297 5.01 -8.01 -12.88
N THR A 298 4.94 -6.67 -12.87
CA THR A 298 3.78 -5.95 -12.30
C THR A 298 2.58 -5.96 -13.27
N PRO A 299 1.36 -6.31 -12.82
CA PRO A 299 0.16 -6.44 -13.67
C PRO A 299 -0.18 -5.19 -14.50
N ASN A 300 0.17 -3.99 -14.01
CA ASN A 300 -0.10 -2.71 -14.68
C ASN A 300 0.92 -2.36 -15.79
N VAL A 301 1.99 -3.14 -15.97
CA VAL A 301 3.06 -2.85 -16.95
C VAL A 301 2.68 -3.27 -18.37
N HIS A 302 1.56 -3.97 -18.53
CA HIS A 302 1.00 -4.25 -19.86
C HIS A 302 0.44 -2.99 -20.54
N GLN A 303 0.27 -1.86 -19.83
CA GLN A 303 -0.11 -0.60 -20.46
C GLN A 303 1.04 -0.05 -21.32
N PRO A 304 0.81 0.29 -22.61
CA PRO A 304 1.87 0.73 -23.53
C PRO A 304 2.72 1.91 -23.02
N TRP A 305 2.12 2.89 -22.35
CA TRP A 305 2.83 4.06 -21.84
C TRP A 305 3.82 3.73 -20.71
N MET A 306 3.52 2.74 -19.87
CA MET A 306 4.42 2.29 -18.80
C MET A 306 5.70 1.70 -19.36
N LYS A 307 5.62 0.97 -20.49
CA LYS A 307 6.80 0.42 -21.17
C LYS A 307 7.72 1.54 -21.66
N ALA A 308 7.14 2.55 -22.31
CA ALA A 308 7.89 3.73 -22.77
C ALA A 308 8.58 4.44 -21.60
N TYR A 309 7.87 4.62 -20.48
CA TYR A 309 8.44 5.17 -19.26
C TYR A 309 9.66 4.37 -18.76
N TYR A 310 9.57 3.03 -18.68
CA TYR A 310 10.69 2.21 -18.22
C TYR A 310 11.89 2.26 -19.18
N ARG A 311 11.66 2.36 -20.51
CA ARG A 311 12.76 2.59 -21.47
C ARG A 311 13.44 3.93 -21.24
N LEU A 312 12.66 5.01 -21.08
CA LEU A 312 13.20 6.33 -20.76
C LEU A 312 13.98 6.33 -19.44
N ARG A 313 13.46 5.66 -18.42
CA ARG A 313 14.10 5.49 -17.12
C ARG A 313 15.46 4.83 -17.19
N ASN A 314 15.69 3.94 -18.16
CA ASN A 314 16.99 3.31 -18.36
C ASN A 314 18.02 4.22 -19.05
N ILE A 315 17.58 5.30 -19.68
CA ILE A 315 18.43 6.28 -20.38
C ILE A 315 18.74 7.48 -19.49
N TRP A 316 17.83 7.84 -18.58
CA TRP A 316 18.06 8.94 -17.65
C TRP A 316 19.25 8.68 -16.71
N PRO A 317 19.92 9.75 -16.22
CA PRO A 317 21.02 9.60 -15.28
C PRO A 317 20.62 8.81 -14.03
N ASP A 318 21.46 7.87 -13.63
CA ASP A 318 21.25 7.15 -12.38
C ASP A 318 21.40 8.09 -11.19
N THR A 319 20.34 8.18 -10.38
CA THR A 319 20.27 8.98 -9.17
C THR A 319 20.27 8.11 -7.91
N ASN A 320 20.34 6.78 -8.04
CA ASN A 320 20.39 5.88 -6.89
C ASN A 320 21.54 6.19 -5.91
N PRO A 321 22.79 6.40 -6.38
CA PRO A 321 23.90 6.68 -5.47
C PRO A 321 23.69 7.94 -4.61
N LEU A 322 22.91 8.92 -5.10
CA LEU A 322 22.68 10.18 -4.39
C LEU A 322 21.82 9.97 -3.15
N TRP A 323 20.67 9.29 -3.27
CA TRP A 323 19.80 9.06 -2.13
C TRP A 323 20.38 8.00 -1.18
N THR A 324 21.02 6.95 -1.71
CA THR A 324 21.64 5.89 -0.91
C THR A 324 22.69 6.47 0.04
N LYS A 325 23.55 7.37 -0.45
CA LYS A 325 24.55 8.07 0.36
C LYS A 325 23.93 8.84 1.53
N HIS A 326 22.83 9.55 1.30
CA HIS A 326 22.13 10.30 2.34
C HIS A 326 21.46 9.37 3.37
N ALA A 327 20.80 8.31 2.91
CA ALA A 327 20.20 7.30 3.79
C ALA A 327 21.25 6.59 4.66
N GLN A 328 22.39 6.19 4.09
CA GLN A 328 23.53 5.62 4.82
C GLN A 328 24.03 6.60 5.89
N ARG A 329 24.29 7.86 5.52
CA ARG A 329 24.73 8.89 6.45
C ARG A 329 23.76 9.07 7.62
N LEU A 330 22.45 9.13 7.36
CA LEU A 330 21.44 9.26 8.41
C LEU A 330 21.44 8.04 9.36
N ASN A 331 21.52 6.82 8.81
CA ASN A 331 21.57 5.59 9.60
C ASN A 331 22.85 5.47 10.45
N GLU A 332 24.00 5.89 9.92
CA GLU A 332 25.29 5.84 10.62
C GLU A 332 25.41 6.90 11.72
N THR A 333 24.92 8.11 11.46
CA THR A 333 25.03 9.24 12.40
C THR A 333 23.90 9.27 13.43
N GLY A 334 22.76 8.64 13.14
CA GLY A 334 21.56 8.71 13.97
C GLY A 334 20.87 10.08 13.97
N ILE A 335 21.22 10.95 13.01
CA ILE A 335 20.60 12.29 12.89
C ILE A 335 19.12 12.14 12.56
N ARG A 336 18.27 12.92 13.25
CA ARG A 336 16.83 13.01 13.03
C ARG A 336 16.53 14.30 12.24
N PRO A 337 16.24 14.21 10.93
CA PRO A 337 16.10 15.40 10.09
C PRO A 337 14.71 16.03 10.26
N MET A 338 14.64 17.36 10.17
CA MET A 338 13.38 18.12 10.22
C MET A 338 12.69 18.23 8.84
N GLY A 339 13.21 17.55 7.83
CA GLY A 339 12.84 17.69 6.42
C GLY A 339 13.77 16.84 5.55
N LEU A 340 13.94 17.21 4.28
CA LEU A 340 14.93 16.56 3.43
C LEU A 340 16.37 16.87 3.92
N PRO A 341 17.32 15.93 3.80
CA PRO A 341 18.71 16.13 4.25
C PRO A 341 19.50 17.24 3.56
N VAL A 342 19.02 17.74 2.42
CA VAL A 342 19.55 18.91 1.72
C VAL A 342 18.43 19.93 1.75
N SER A 343 18.64 21.14 2.28
CA SER A 343 17.58 22.14 2.43
C SER A 343 17.29 22.91 1.11
N ALA A 344 16.14 23.57 1.01
CA ALA A 344 15.80 24.40 -0.15
C ALA A 344 16.83 25.53 -0.36
N GLU A 345 17.28 26.14 0.74
CA GLU A 345 18.30 27.21 0.75
C GLU A 345 19.65 26.70 0.24
N GLU A 346 20.09 25.52 0.67
CA GLU A 346 21.35 24.91 0.19
C GLU A 346 21.29 24.60 -1.32
N ALA A 347 20.11 24.35 -1.85
CA ALA A 347 19.91 24.01 -3.25
C ALA A 347 19.64 25.22 -4.14
N GLU A 348 19.32 26.40 -3.62
CA GLU A 348 18.86 27.53 -4.43
C GLU A 348 19.83 27.90 -5.56
N ASP A 349 21.14 27.92 -5.25
CA ASP A 349 22.21 28.31 -6.17
C ASP A 349 23.18 27.16 -6.54
N ASP A 350 22.98 25.96 -6.01
CA ASP A 350 23.85 24.80 -6.27
C ASP A 350 23.11 23.71 -7.06
N MET A 351 23.48 23.57 -8.33
CA MET A 351 22.93 22.58 -9.27
C MET A 351 23.07 21.14 -8.79
N GLN A 352 24.17 20.79 -8.14
CA GLN A 352 24.39 19.46 -7.59
C GLN A 352 23.49 19.22 -6.38
N LYS A 353 23.26 20.25 -5.55
CA LYS A 353 22.29 20.18 -4.43
C LYS A 353 20.85 20.13 -4.89
N LYS A 354 20.47 20.85 -5.96
CA LYS A 354 19.16 20.66 -6.63
C LYS A 354 18.99 19.22 -7.09
N ARG A 355 20.02 18.63 -7.71
CA ARG A 355 20.01 17.24 -8.15
C ARG A 355 19.82 16.26 -6.99
N GLU A 356 20.52 16.50 -5.87
CA GLU A 356 20.37 15.70 -4.66
C GLU A 356 18.94 15.81 -4.09
N ARG A 357 18.39 17.02 -3.94
CA ARG A 357 16.99 17.22 -3.49
C ARG A 357 15.98 16.52 -4.39
N LEU A 358 16.13 16.65 -5.71
CA LEU A 358 15.26 15.99 -6.67
C LEU A 358 15.32 14.46 -6.52
N ALA A 359 16.53 13.89 -6.37
CA ALA A 359 16.71 12.46 -6.14
C ALA A 359 16.04 12.01 -4.83
N LEU A 360 16.20 12.78 -3.73
CA LEU A 360 15.59 12.47 -2.44
C LEU A 360 14.05 12.45 -2.50
N PHE A 361 13.46 13.35 -3.30
CA PHE A 361 12.01 13.37 -3.58
C PHE A 361 11.56 12.13 -4.39
N PHE A 362 12.21 11.84 -5.52
CA PHE A 362 11.79 10.74 -6.40
C PHE A 362 11.98 9.36 -5.81
N HIS A 363 13.05 9.16 -5.05
CA HIS A 363 13.28 7.90 -4.34
C HIS A 363 12.55 7.84 -3.01
N SER A 364 11.85 8.91 -2.65
CA SER A 364 10.97 9.03 -1.48
C SER A 364 11.63 8.49 -0.23
N ILE A 365 12.75 9.11 0.15
CA ILE A 365 13.44 8.75 1.39
C ILE A 365 12.47 8.86 2.57
N MET A 366 12.38 7.79 3.34
CA MET A 366 11.45 7.66 4.46
C MET A 366 12.19 7.26 5.73
N ALA A 367 11.71 7.78 6.85
CA ALA A 367 12.01 7.25 8.16
C ALA A 367 11.03 6.11 8.45
N ARG A 368 11.56 4.91 8.68
CA ARG A 368 10.76 3.73 8.97
C ARG A 368 11.11 3.16 10.34
N GLY A 369 10.08 2.92 11.12
CA GLY A 369 10.11 2.37 12.44
C GLY A 369 9.96 0.85 12.43
N HIS A 370 11.02 0.15 12.81
CA HIS A 370 10.90 -1.26 13.17
C HIS A 370 10.32 -1.37 14.59
N VAL A 371 9.13 -1.96 14.71
CA VAL A 371 8.42 -2.08 15.97
C VAL A 371 8.63 -3.46 16.61
N PHE A 372 9.07 -3.43 17.86
CA PHE A 372 9.19 -4.57 18.76
C PHE A 372 7.94 -4.63 19.65
N PRO A 373 7.02 -5.59 19.44
CA PRO A 373 5.77 -5.65 20.18
C PRO A 373 5.92 -6.16 21.62
N GLU A 374 6.97 -6.92 21.91
CA GLU A 374 7.17 -7.60 23.18
C GLU A 374 7.28 -6.63 24.38
N PRO A 375 8.06 -5.52 24.32
CA PRO A 375 8.05 -4.51 25.38
C PRO A 375 6.67 -3.90 25.63
N MET A 376 5.74 -3.93 24.67
CA MET A 376 4.37 -3.46 24.85
C MET A 376 3.45 -4.51 25.49
N GLY A 377 3.90 -5.77 25.63
CA GLY A 377 3.06 -6.91 26.00
C GLY A 377 2.17 -7.41 24.87
N LEU A 378 2.53 -7.08 23.62
CA LEU A 378 1.93 -7.62 22.42
C LEU A 378 2.80 -8.77 21.88
N VAL A 379 2.17 -9.69 21.17
CA VAL A 379 2.85 -10.74 20.42
C VAL A 379 2.65 -10.50 18.93
N ARG A 380 3.67 -10.81 18.13
CA ARG A 380 3.53 -10.92 16.68
C ARG A 380 3.00 -12.32 16.36
N ALA A 381 1.83 -12.36 15.75
CA ALA A 381 1.20 -13.60 15.29
C ALA A 381 1.26 -13.64 13.75
N VAL A 382 1.62 -14.80 13.20
CA VAL A 382 1.74 -15.00 11.76
C VAL A 382 0.86 -16.16 11.35
N TYR A 383 0.03 -15.93 10.34
CA TYR A 383 -0.74 -16.96 9.68
C TYR A 383 -0.24 -17.11 8.25
N LEU A 384 0.02 -18.34 7.84
CA LEU A 384 0.30 -18.69 6.46
C LEU A 384 -0.68 -19.78 6.03
N GLY A 385 -1.64 -19.44 5.17
CA GLY A 385 -2.65 -20.41 4.75
C GLY A 385 -3.72 -19.83 3.83
N ARG A 386 -4.74 -20.64 3.52
CA ARG A 386 -5.80 -20.31 2.56
C ARG A 386 -7.15 -19.97 3.19
N ALA A 387 -7.34 -20.33 4.46
CA ALA A 387 -8.67 -20.41 5.10
C ALA A 387 -9.01 -19.22 6.01
N HIS A 388 -8.07 -18.33 6.27
CA HIS A 388 -8.30 -17.16 7.12
C HIS A 388 -7.67 -15.96 6.42
N THR A 389 -8.36 -15.43 5.41
CA THR A 389 -7.83 -14.38 4.53
C THR A 389 -8.40 -13.00 4.86
N TRP A 390 -9.42 -12.91 5.73
CA TRP A 390 -9.98 -11.64 6.15
C TRP A 390 -9.02 -10.92 7.09
N PRO A 391 -8.78 -9.61 6.88
CA PRO A 391 -8.08 -8.80 7.86
C PRO A 391 -8.94 -8.66 9.12
N SER A 392 -8.31 -8.30 10.23
CA SER A 392 -8.96 -7.97 11.50
C SER A 392 -8.33 -6.71 12.06
N GLN A 393 -8.91 -6.15 13.12
CA GLN A 393 -8.30 -5.04 13.86
C GLN A 393 -6.83 -5.31 14.30
N PHE A 394 -6.40 -6.57 14.42
CA PHE A 394 -5.01 -6.90 14.76
C PHE A 394 -4.07 -7.01 13.56
N THR A 395 -4.59 -7.07 12.33
CA THR A 395 -3.80 -7.28 11.12
C THR A 395 -2.98 -6.04 10.79
N ALA A 396 -1.65 -6.16 10.82
CA ALA A 396 -0.75 -5.11 10.39
C ALA A 396 -0.65 -5.07 8.87
N TRP A 397 -0.48 -6.23 8.25
CA TRP A 397 -0.45 -6.37 6.81
C TRP A 397 -0.75 -7.81 6.40
N SER A 398 -1.17 -7.97 5.15
CA SER A 398 -1.44 -9.24 4.51
C SER A 398 -0.89 -9.23 3.10
N ALA A 399 -0.45 -10.39 2.61
CA ALA A 399 0.06 -10.50 1.25
C ALA A 399 -0.34 -11.84 0.63
N ARG A 400 -0.61 -11.80 -0.67
CA ARG A 400 -0.88 -12.99 -1.47
C ARG A 400 0.45 -13.57 -1.94
N VAL A 401 0.69 -14.83 -1.61
CA VAL A 401 1.87 -15.58 -2.02
C VAL A 401 1.47 -16.47 -3.19
N GLN A 402 2.00 -16.18 -4.38
CA GLN A 402 1.77 -17.01 -5.54
C GLN A 402 2.76 -18.18 -5.54
N PRO A 403 2.28 -19.44 -5.55
CA PRO A 403 3.17 -20.59 -5.76
C PRO A 403 3.85 -20.45 -7.13
N ILE A 404 5.11 -20.88 -7.24
CA ILE A 404 5.91 -20.79 -8.47
C ILE A 404 5.23 -21.52 -9.65
N TYR A 405 4.39 -22.51 -9.35
CA TYR A 405 3.58 -23.24 -10.32
C TYR A 405 2.11 -22.80 -10.24
N GLU A 406 1.57 -22.28 -11.34
CA GLU A 406 0.24 -21.64 -11.48
C GLU A 406 -0.96 -22.54 -11.15
N THR A 407 -0.76 -23.84 -10.89
CA THR A 407 -1.83 -24.82 -10.65
C THR A 407 -2.32 -24.85 -9.20
N HIS A 408 -1.70 -24.09 -8.29
CA HIS A 408 -2.05 -24.10 -6.87
C HIS A 408 -2.82 -22.85 -6.45
N THR A 409 -3.90 -23.04 -5.67
CA THR A 409 -4.66 -21.96 -5.04
C THR A 409 -3.71 -21.05 -4.23
N PRO A 410 -3.83 -19.72 -4.33
CA PRO A 410 -2.95 -18.78 -3.64
C PRO A 410 -2.97 -18.99 -2.13
N ILE A 411 -1.85 -18.72 -1.48
CA ILE A 411 -1.70 -18.76 -0.02
C ILE A 411 -1.58 -17.33 0.48
N TRP A 412 -2.15 -17.04 1.65
CA TRP A 412 -2.05 -15.72 2.28
C TRP A 412 -1.08 -15.76 3.45
N LEU A 413 -0.16 -14.80 3.47
CA LEU A 413 0.66 -14.47 4.63
C LEU A 413 0.02 -13.28 5.34
N GLN A 414 -0.43 -13.47 6.58
CA GLN A 414 -0.95 -12.40 7.42
C GLN A 414 -0.08 -12.21 8.66
N VAL A 415 0.23 -10.96 8.98
CA VAL A 415 0.95 -10.57 10.19
C VAL A 415 0.05 -9.74 11.07
N MET A 416 -0.08 -10.13 12.33
CA MET A 416 -0.94 -9.50 13.32
C MET A 416 -0.16 -9.14 14.59
N PHE A 417 -0.59 -8.08 15.28
CA PHE A 417 -0.12 -7.73 16.62
C PHE A 417 -1.28 -7.80 17.60
N MET A 418 -1.15 -8.60 18.65
CA MET A 418 -2.24 -8.79 19.60
C MET A 418 -1.74 -9.11 21.01
N PRO A 419 -2.52 -8.88 22.06
CA PRO A 419 -2.17 -9.34 23.41
C PRO A 419 -2.04 -10.86 23.46
N GLU A 420 -1.17 -11.39 24.33
CA GLU A 420 -0.94 -12.83 24.45
C GLU A 420 -2.24 -13.62 24.73
N ALA A 421 -3.15 -13.07 25.56
CA ALA A 421 -4.43 -13.70 25.84
C ALA A 421 -5.38 -13.76 24.62
N SER A 422 -5.28 -12.77 23.72
CA SER A 422 -6.01 -12.75 22.44
C SER A 422 -5.41 -13.76 21.47
N PHE A 423 -4.08 -13.81 21.38
CA PHE A 423 -3.37 -14.81 20.58
C PHE A 423 -3.76 -16.24 20.97
N ARG A 424 -3.72 -16.58 22.26
CA ARG A 424 -4.10 -17.94 22.71
C ARG A 424 -5.54 -18.30 22.38
N ARG A 425 -6.46 -17.33 22.28
CA ARG A 425 -7.85 -17.57 21.84
C ARG A 425 -7.95 -17.73 20.32
N ALA A 426 -7.27 -16.86 19.57
CA ALA A 426 -7.19 -16.95 18.11
C ALA A 426 -6.57 -18.27 17.65
N GLN A 427 -5.47 -18.70 18.29
CA GLN A 427 -4.73 -19.93 17.97
C GLN A 427 -5.57 -21.21 18.15
N ARG A 428 -6.56 -21.20 19.06
CA ARG A 428 -7.51 -22.32 19.22
C ARG A 428 -8.47 -22.45 18.05
N SER A 429 -8.64 -21.38 17.28
CA SER A 429 -9.63 -21.27 16.21
C SER A 429 -8.95 -21.38 14.85
N ILE A 430 -7.79 -20.73 14.68
CA ILE A 430 -7.01 -20.72 13.44
C ILE A 430 -5.89 -21.76 13.53
N LEU A 431 -6.02 -22.83 12.74
CA LEU A 431 -4.93 -23.78 12.51
C LEU A 431 -3.80 -23.09 11.73
N GLY A 432 -2.55 -23.27 12.15
CA GLY A 432 -1.38 -22.64 11.52
C GLY A 432 -1.13 -21.18 11.94
N LEU A 433 -1.79 -20.69 12.99
CA LEU A 433 -1.43 -19.43 13.62
C LEU A 433 -0.23 -19.62 14.55
N GLU A 434 0.89 -18.98 14.21
CA GLU A 434 2.15 -19.11 14.93
C GLU A 434 2.48 -17.84 15.72
N GLN A 435 3.10 -18.04 16.89
CA GLN A 435 3.73 -16.96 17.65
C GLN A 435 5.16 -16.76 17.15
N ILE A 436 5.51 -15.53 16.80
CA ILE A 436 6.87 -15.12 16.43
C ILE A 436 7.55 -14.50 17.64
N THR A 437 8.73 -15.00 18.00
CA THR A 437 9.51 -14.53 19.15
C THR A 437 10.72 -13.70 18.76
N LEU A 438 11.22 -13.86 17.53
CA LEU A 438 12.27 -13.01 16.96
C LEU A 438 11.86 -12.57 15.56
N TYR A 439 11.98 -11.27 15.33
CA TYR A 439 11.73 -10.64 14.04
C TYR A 439 12.69 -9.49 13.86
N SER A 440 13.28 -9.41 12.68
CA SER A 440 14.05 -8.26 12.23
C SER A 440 13.78 -7.99 10.78
N GLU A 441 13.95 -6.74 10.41
CA GLU A 441 14.11 -6.30 9.04
C GLU A 441 15.54 -5.76 8.87
N SER A 442 16.14 -5.96 7.70
CA SER A 442 17.42 -5.38 7.31
C SER A 442 17.34 -4.79 5.91
N HIS A 443 18.06 -3.69 5.74
CA HIS A 443 18.22 -2.98 4.48
C HIS A 443 19.71 -2.73 4.28
N ASN A 444 20.36 -3.51 3.42
CA ASN A 444 21.78 -3.40 3.15
C ASN A 444 22.00 -2.45 1.98
N LEU A 445 21.94 -1.15 2.27
CA LEU A 445 22.03 -0.06 1.28
C LEU A 445 23.31 -0.12 0.42
N ASP A 446 24.38 -0.72 0.93
CA ASP A 446 25.63 -1.01 0.23
C ASP A 446 25.49 -2.05 -0.89
N LEU A 447 24.52 -2.95 -0.81
CA LEU A 447 24.23 -3.93 -1.86
C LEU A 447 23.41 -3.35 -3.03
N TYR A 448 23.06 -2.06 -2.96
CA TYR A 448 22.31 -1.31 -3.98
C TYR A 448 23.23 -0.48 -4.89
N GLU A 449 24.51 -0.83 -5.00
CA GLU A 449 25.38 -0.31 -6.04
C GLU A 449 24.84 -0.68 -7.45
N SER A 450 25.30 0.01 -8.49
CA SER A 450 24.74 0.02 -9.86
C SER A 450 24.48 -1.35 -10.53
N LYS A 451 24.94 -2.45 -9.93
CA LYS A 451 24.52 -3.82 -10.22
C LYS A 451 24.11 -4.50 -8.92
N TRP A 452 22.81 -4.74 -8.76
CA TRP A 452 22.27 -5.42 -7.61
C TRP A 452 22.74 -6.87 -7.65
N ASN A 453 23.61 -7.29 -6.74
CA ASN A 453 24.17 -8.64 -6.77
C ASN A 453 23.91 -9.36 -5.44
N ILE A 454 23.42 -10.59 -5.52
CA ILE A 454 23.39 -11.50 -4.37
C ILE A 454 24.62 -12.38 -4.41
N ALA A 455 25.44 -12.28 -3.38
CA ALA A 455 26.61 -13.13 -3.23
C ALA A 455 26.20 -14.52 -2.69
N PHE A 456 25.67 -15.38 -3.55
CA PHE A 456 25.20 -16.73 -3.20
C PHE A 456 26.23 -17.58 -2.45
N ARG A 457 27.53 -17.38 -2.74
CA ARG A 457 28.62 -18.03 -1.99
C ARG A 457 28.54 -17.71 -0.50
N HIS A 458 28.29 -16.45 -0.13
CA HIS A 458 28.18 -16.07 1.28
C HIS A 458 26.95 -16.70 1.92
N LEU A 459 25.79 -16.73 1.25
CA LEU A 459 24.60 -17.40 1.76
C LEU A 459 24.88 -18.89 2.07
N ARG A 460 25.51 -19.61 1.14
CA ARG A 460 25.94 -21.01 1.35
C ARG A 460 26.89 -21.15 2.54
N ASP A 461 27.92 -20.30 2.62
CA ASP A 461 28.90 -20.34 3.70
C ASP A 461 28.27 -20.05 5.09
N TRP A 462 27.13 -19.35 5.14
CA TRP A 462 26.35 -19.11 6.36
C TRP A 462 25.43 -20.28 6.71
N MET A 463 24.85 -20.98 5.73
CA MET A 463 24.04 -22.17 5.94
C MET A 463 24.87 -23.35 6.49
N ALA A 464 26.13 -23.44 6.10
CA ALA A 464 27.06 -24.47 6.60
C ALA A 464 27.64 -24.21 8.01
N LYS A 465 27.19 -23.14 8.68
CA LYS A 465 27.68 -22.73 10.00
C LYS A 465 26.58 -22.87 11.04
N SER A 466 27.01 -22.94 12.30
CA SER A 466 26.15 -22.83 13.46
C SER A 466 26.34 -21.46 14.11
N SER A 467 25.25 -20.86 14.60
CA SER A 467 25.27 -19.59 15.34
C SER A 467 24.42 -19.68 16.60
N THR A 468 24.59 -18.73 17.52
CA THR A 468 23.76 -18.62 18.73
C THR A 468 22.65 -17.59 18.56
N ALA A 469 21.59 -17.71 19.37
CA ALA A 469 20.50 -16.73 19.39
C ALA A 469 21.00 -15.31 19.74
N ASN A 470 22.01 -15.18 20.60
CA ASN A 470 22.59 -13.89 20.98
C ASN A 470 23.31 -13.22 19.80
N GLN A 471 24.00 -13.99 18.96
CA GLN A 471 24.62 -13.46 17.74
C GLN A 471 23.57 -12.99 16.73
N LEU A 472 22.48 -13.75 16.55
CA LEU A 472 21.36 -13.31 15.69
C LEU A 472 20.70 -12.04 16.23
N LYS A 473 20.39 -11.97 17.53
CA LYS A 473 19.82 -10.77 18.18
C LYS A 473 20.73 -9.55 18.01
N SER A 474 22.04 -9.73 18.15
CA SER A 474 23.03 -8.67 17.97
C SER A 474 23.02 -8.13 16.54
N ASP A 475 23.04 -9.02 15.54
CA ASP A 475 22.99 -8.64 14.12
C ASP A 475 21.67 -7.97 13.74
N ALA A 476 20.56 -8.43 14.33
CA ALA A 476 19.23 -7.82 14.18
C ALA A 476 19.11 -6.47 14.94
N GLY A 477 20.04 -6.16 15.84
CA GLY A 477 19.96 -4.99 16.72
C GLY A 477 18.78 -5.06 17.70
N ILE A 478 18.37 -6.27 18.09
CA ILE A 478 17.32 -6.51 19.09
C ILE A 478 17.90 -6.25 20.47
N LYS A 479 17.32 -5.31 21.21
CA LYS A 479 17.65 -5.04 22.61
C LYS A 479 16.65 -5.75 23.51
N GLU A 480 17.11 -6.30 24.63
CA GLU A 480 16.19 -6.89 25.62
C GLU A 480 15.43 -5.79 26.36
N ALA A 481 14.10 -5.92 26.38
CA ALA A 481 13.23 -5.02 27.11
C ALA A 481 13.44 -5.22 28.62
N LYS A 482 13.70 -4.11 29.34
CA LYS A 482 13.88 -4.16 30.80
C LYS A 482 12.56 -4.20 31.58
N LYS A 483 11.49 -3.64 31.02
CA LYS A 483 10.15 -3.58 31.62
C LYS A 483 9.10 -3.42 30.52
N GLN A 484 7.88 -3.88 30.79
CA GLN A 484 6.73 -3.57 29.95
C GLN A 484 6.45 -2.05 29.95
N TYR A 485 6.22 -1.49 28.77
CA TYR A 485 5.93 -0.09 28.53
C TYR A 485 4.63 0.04 27.73
N PHE A 486 3.72 0.88 28.18
CA PHE A 486 2.44 1.13 27.51
C PHE A 486 2.50 2.51 26.85
N PRO A 487 2.54 2.59 25.51
CA PRO A 487 2.56 3.86 24.82
C PRO A 487 1.34 4.75 25.15
N THR A 488 1.61 6.04 25.27
CA THR A 488 0.61 7.10 25.29
C THR A 488 -0.10 7.23 23.93
N GLU A 489 -1.12 8.08 23.84
CA GLU A 489 -1.82 8.33 22.58
C GLU A 489 -0.90 8.90 21.50
N GLU A 490 -0.11 9.89 21.87
CA GLU A 490 0.82 10.55 20.96
C GLU A 490 1.94 9.60 20.52
N GLU A 491 2.44 8.76 21.43
CA GLU A 491 3.40 7.72 21.06
C GLU A 491 2.80 6.65 20.14
N ALA A 492 1.52 6.27 20.32
CA ALA A 492 0.83 5.36 19.42
C ALA A 492 0.68 5.97 18.02
N LYS A 493 0.34 7.26 17.91
CA LYS A 493 0.33 7.99 16.64
C LYS A 493 1.71 7.99 15.98
N VAL A 494 2.78 8.20 16.74
CA VAL A 494 4.15 8.15 16.21
C VAL A 494 4.55 6.75 15.73
N LEU A 495 4.12 5.69 16.43
CA LEU A 495 4.28 4.33 15.92
C LEU A 495 3.51 4.12 14.61
N ASP A 496 2.28 4.63 14.52
CA ASP A 496 1.44 4.52 13.31
C ASP A 496 1.99 5.31 12.11
N LEU A 497 2.67 6.43 12.36
CA LEU A 497 3.38 7.21 11.33
C LEU A 497 4.65 6.50 10.87
N LEU A 498 5.47 6.02 11.81
CA LEU A 498 6.79 5.47 11.48
C LEU A 498 6.74 4.02 11.00
N HIS A 499 5.77 3.20 11.45
CA HIS A 499 5.70 1.79 11.08
C HIS A 499 5.54 1.52 9.57
N PRO A 500 4.59 2.15 8.84
CA PRO A 500 4.58 2.11 7.38
C PRO A 500 5.78 2.82 6.77
N GLY A 501 6.21 3.93 7.39
CA GLY A 501 7.27 4.80 6.89
C GLY A 501 6.74 6.22 6.68
N LEU A 502 7.46 7.19 7.24
CA LEU A 502 7.18 8.62 7.11
C LEU A 502 8.14 9.24 6.08
N PHE A 503 7.61 9.77 4.97
CA PHE A 503 8.47 10.42 3.97
C PHE A 503 9.08 11.70 4.55
N LEU A 504 10.39 11.87 4.40
CA LEU A 504 11.08 13.03 4.97
C LEU A 504 10.64 14.36 4.35
N MET A 505 10.17 14.33 3.11
CA MET A 505 9.56 15.49 2.43
C MET A 505 8.28 15.99 3.11
N ASP A 506 7.53 15.11 3.78
CA ASP A 506 6.29 15.49 4.47
C ASP A 506 6.59 16.17 5.82
N LEU A 507 7.84 16.16 6.28
CA LEU A 507 8.31 16.92 7.44
C LEU A 507 8.68 18.38 7.10
N GLU A 508 8.81 18.72 5.82
CA GLU A 508 9.17 20.06 5.39
C GLU A 508 8.08 21.07 5.81
N PRO A 509 8.41 22.21 6.46
CA PRO A 509 7.43 23.14 7.04
C PRO A 509 6.37 23.67 6.07
N ASN A 510 6.70 23.76 4.77
CA ASN A 510 5.81 24.28 3.74
C ASN A 510 5.04 23.19 2.98
N LEU A 511 5.30 21.91 3.28
CA LEU A 511 4.74 20.75 2.57
C LEU A 511 3.99 19.78 3.49
N GLY A 512 4.16 19.90 4.82
CA GLY A 512 3.54 19.03 5.82
C GLY A 512 2.03 19.16 5.87
N VAL A 513 1.33 18.37 5.07
CA VAL A 513 -0.12 18.25 5.13
C VAL A 513 -0.49 17.09 6.05
N GLY A 514 -1.25 17.38 7.11
CA GLY A 514 -2.11 16.38 7.75
C GLY A 514 -1.47 15.38 8.72
N LEU A 515 -0.21 15.53 9.14
CA LEU A 515 0.43 14.60 10.09
C LEU A 515 -0.11 14.69 11.53
N GLY A 516 -0.76 15.80 11.89
CA GLY A 516 -1.30 16.02 13.24
C GLY A 516 -0.25 16.28 14.33
N MET A 517 1.04 16.28 13.98
CA MET A 517 2.19 16.56 14.83
C MET A 517 3.28 17.26 14.03
N ASP A 518 4.10 18.07 14.69
CA ASP A 518 5.31 18.60 14.07
C ASP A 518 6.49 17.60 14.12
N ALA A 519 7.52 17.84 13.32
CA ALA A 519 8.68 16.96 13.23
C ALA A 519 9.43 16.82 14.58
N SER A 520 9.47 17.86 15.40
CA SER A 520 10.14 17.83 16.70
C SER A 520 9.39 16.94 17.69
N GLU A 521 8.07 17.01 17.72
CA GLU A 521 7.20 16.14 18.52
C GLU A 521 7.34 14.69 18.11
N ILE A 522 7.32 14.41 16.80
CA ILE A 522 7.52 13.06 16.25
C ILE A 522 8.86 12.50 16.73
N TRP A 523 9.96 13.25 16.59
CA TRP A 523 11.29 12.78 17.00
C TRP A 523 11.46 12.67 18.51
N HIS A 524 10.79 13.52 19.29
CA HIS A 524 10.76 13.43 20.74
C HIS A 524 10.14 12.10 21.19
N HIS A 525 8.90 11.81 20.75
CA HIS A 525 8.20 10.57 21.09
C HIS A 525 8.90 9.32 20.52
N ALA A 526 9.43 9.40 19.29
CA ALA A 526 10.22 8.30 18.72
C ALA A 526 11.44 7.98 19.59
N SER A 527 12.13 8.99 20.12
CA SER A 527 13.28 8.80 21.00
C SER A 527 12.91 8.13 22.32
N GLU A 528 11.76 8.46 22.91
CA GLU A 528 11.26 7.80 24.13
C GLU A 528 10.91 6.33 23.86
N LEU A 529 10.26 6.04 22.72
CA LEU A 529 9.97 4.68 22.27
C LEU A 529 11.24 3.85 21.99
N GLU A 530 12.28 4.46 21.43
CA GLU A 530 13.59 3.82 21.24
C GLU A 530 14.29 3.51 22.58
N LYS A 531 14.19 4.43 23.56
CA LYS A 531 14.70 4.19 24.93
C LYS A 531 13.95 3.05 25.62
N ALA A 532 12.65 2.93 25.38
CA ALA A 532 11.82 1.84 25.87
C ALA A 532 12.08 0.50 25.14
N GLY A 533 12.82 0.53 24.02
CA GLY A 533 13.11 -0.66 23.21
C GLY A 533 11.93 -1.11 22.34
N ILE A 534 10.92 -0.25 22.14
CA ILE A 534 9.74 -0.53 21.30
C ILE A 534 10.03 -0.23 19.84
N LEU A 535 10.83 0.78 19.58
CA LEU A 535 11.08 1.30 18.24
C LEU A 535 12.56 1.23 17.91
N LYS A 536 12.87 1.03 16.63
CA LYS A 536 14.17 1.34 16.04
C LYS A 536 13.92 2.04 14.71
N VAL A 537 14.33 3.29 14.59
CA VAL A 537 14.12 4.07 13.37
C VAL A 537 15.32 3.93 12.45
N GLY A 538 15.07 3.50 11.22
CA GLY A 538 16.02 3.53 10.11
C GLY A 538 15.52 4.41 8.96
N PHE A 539 16.42 4.76 8.06
CA PHE A 539 16.15 5.56 6.87
C PHE A 539 16.39 4.73 5.61
N LEU A 540 15.44 4.73 4.69
CA LEU A 540 15.50 3.97 3.44
C LEU A 540 14.72 4.68 2.32
N GLY A 541 14.93 4.26 1.07
CA GLY A 541 14.18 4.75 -0.09
C GLY A 541 13.31 3.66 -0.71
N LEU A 542 12.53 4.03 -1.71
CA LEU A 542 11.76 3.07 -2.49
C LEU A 542 12.68 2.25 -3.41
N PHE A 543 12.79 0.97 -3.08
CA PHE A 543 13.55 0.01 -3.88
C PHE A 543 12.78 -0.41 -5.14
N SER A 544 13.29 -0.03 -6.30
CA SER A 544 12.80 -0.48 -7.61
C SER A 544 13.61 -1.67 -8.15
N ARG A 545 13.09 -2.45 -9.10
CA ARG A 545 13.80 -3.58 -9.76
C ARG A 545 14.12 -4.77 -8.84
N THR A 546 13.24 -5.02 -7.86
CA THR A 546 13.31 -6.23 -7.04
C THR A 546 11.95 -6.86 -6.88
N LEU A 547 11.97 -8.19 -6.80
CA LEU A 547 10.83 -9.02 -6.50
C LEU A 547 10.92 -9.51 -5.06
N SER A 548 9.77 -9.51 -4.40
CA SER A 548 9.63 -10.02 -3.04
C SER A 548 9.35 -11.52 -3.11
N LEU A 549 10.21 -12.32 -2.48
CA LEU A 549 10.11 -13.77 -2.38
C LEU A 549 9.88 -14.17 -0.92
N LEU A 550 9.06 -15.19 -0.68
CA LEU A 550 8.87 -15.78 0.63
C LEU A 550 9.63 -17.11 0.71
N SER A 551 10.59 -17.20 1.61
CA SER A 551 11.25 -18.45 1.97
C SER A 551 10.70 -18.99 3.29
N ILE A 552 10.44 -20.28 3.37
CA ILE A 552 10.02 -20.99 4.59
C ILE A 552 11.09 -22.02 4.88
N ALA A 553 11.66 -21.99 6.08
CA ALA A 553 12.75 -22.86 6.45
C ALA A 553 12.48 -23.60 7.76
N ASN A 554 12.77 -24.89 7.78
CA ASN A 554 12.77 -25.74 8.96
C ASN A 554 14.15 -26.35 9.18
N GLY A 555 14.57 -26.50 10.43
CA GLY A 555 15.85 -27.11 10.76
C GLY A 555 16.28 -26.93 12.20
N GLU A 556 17.51 -27.34 12.50
CA GLU A 556 18.11 -27.12 13.82
C GLU A 556 18.31 -25.63 14.10
N ARG A 557 18.06 -25.24 15.37
CA ARG A 557 18.08 -23.83 15.82
C ARG A 557 19.35 -23.09 15.41
N GLU A 558 20.51 -23.71 15.62
CA GLU A 558 21.80 -23.05 15.40
C GLU A 558 22.09 -22.79 13.92
N ASN A 559 21.65 -23.72 13.06
CA ASN A 559 21.77 -23.60 11.61
C ASN A 559 20.79 -22.56 11.08
N LEU A 560 19.55 -22.53 11.58
CA LEU A 560 18.58 -21.48 11.26
C LEU A 560 19.08 -20.09 11.67
N TYR A 561 19.64 -19.94 12.87
CA TYR A 561 20.21 -18.65 13.29
C TYR A 561 21.34 -18.21 12.35
N SER A 562 22.19 -19.14 11.94
CA SER A 562 23.30 -18.83 11.04
C SER A 562 22.82 -18.44 9.64
N MET A 563 21.86 -19.19 9.09
CA MET A 563 21.22 -18.86 7.82
C MET A 563 20.56 -17.48 7.88
N LEU A 564 19.75 -17.19 8.91
CA LEU A 564 19.09 -15.90 9.07
C LEU A 564 20.09 -14.73 9.10
N ARG A 565 21.24 -14.89 9.78
CA ARG A 565 22.33 -13.89 9.76
C ARG A 565 22.89 -13.70 8.35
N GLY A 566 23.03 -14.78 7.58
CA GLY A 566 23.42 -14.73 6.17
C GLY A 566 22.45 -13.90 5.33
N PHE A 567 21.15 -14.17 5.44
CA PHE A 567 20.11 -13.40 4.75
C PHE A 567 20.14 -11.92 5.14
N ILE A 568 20.19 -11.62 6.45
CA ILE A 568 20.22 -10.26 6.98
C ILE A 568 21.39 -9.45 6.42
N ARG A 569 22.55 -10.07 6.19
CA ARG A 569 23.79 -9.39 5.78
C ARG A 569 24.05 -9.38 4.27
N HIS A 570 23.48 -10.32 3.53
CA HIS A 570 23.88 -10.59 2.14
C HIS A 570 22.71 -10.60 1.14
N THR A 571 21.55 -10.08 1.54
CA THR A 571 20.44 -9.78 0.63
C THR A 571 20.12 -8.29 0.69
N PRO A 572 19.66 -7.65 -0.40
CA PRO A 572 19.40 -6.21 -0.40
C PRO A 572 18.41 -5.77 0.69
N THR A 573 17.27 -6.45 0.78
CA THR A 573 16.34 -6.33 1.90
C THR A 573 15.88 -7.72 2.32
N SER A 574 15.89 -7.98 3.62
CA SER A 574 15.26 -9.16 4.19
C SER A 574 14.53 -8.84 5.48
N SER A 575 13.36 -9.44 5.66
CA SER A 575 12.72 -9.56 6.95
C SER A 575 12.58 -11.03 7.31
N PHE A 576 12.81 -11.39 8.56
CA PHE A 576 12.62 -12.76 9.03
C PHE A 576 11.68 -12.80 10.22
N MET A 577 10.92 -13.88 10.31
CA MET A 577 10.01 -14.21 11.39
C MET A 577 10.39 -15.60 11.89
N LEU A 578 10.91 -15.68 13.11
CA LEU A 578 11.27 -16.94 13.73
C LEU A 578 10.18 -17.37 14.72
N SER A 579 9.67 -18.58 14.54
CA SER A 579 8.69 -19.22 15.41
C SER A 579 9.17 -19.30 16.85
N LYS A 580 8.23 -19.41 17.81
CA LYS A 580 8.49 -19.53 19.24
C LYS A 580 9.46 -20.64 19.64
N ASP A 581 9.41 -21.77 18.94
CA ASP A 581 10.26 -22.93 19.22
C ASP A 581 11.62 -22.85 18.50
N HIS A 582 11.79 -21.84 17.66
CA HIS A 582 13.01 -21.52 16.89
C HIS A 582 13.41 -22.63 15.89
N THR A 583 12.46 -23.47 15.48
CA THR A 583 12.65 -24.60 14.55
C THR A 583 12.11 -24.32 13.15
N GLU A 584 11.31 -23.26 13.02
CA GLU A 584 10.75 -22.79 11.76
C GLU A 584 10.98 -21.27 11.63
N CYS A 585 11.34 -20.81 10.44
CA CYS A 585 11.37 -19.39 10.10
C CYS A 585 10.73 -19.09 8.73
N LYS A 586 10.16 -17.90 8.62
CA LYS A 586 9.66 -17.31 7.38
C LYS A 586 10.51 -16.10 7.04
N ILE A 587 11.05 -16.02 5.83
CA ILE A 587 11.95 -14.95 5.38
C ILE A 587 11.32 -14.29 4.15
N ILE A 588 11.16 -12.98 4.17
CA ILE A 588 10.74 -12.21 3.00
C ILE A 588 11.96 -11.45 2.51
N SER A 589 12.44 -11.81 1.34
CA SER A 589 13.62 -11.19 0.72
C SER A 589 13.23 -10.44 -0.55
N ARG A 590 13.78 -9.23 -0.73
CA ARG A 590 13.70 -8.52 -2.00
C ARG A 590 14.96 -8.83 -2.81
N VAL A 591 14.76 -9.51 -3.93
CA VAL A 591 15.81 -10.07 -4.79
C VAL A 591 15.78 -9.38 -6.15
N PRO A 592 16.94 -9.05 -6.75
CA PRO A 592 17.01 -8.50 -8.11
C PRO A 592 16.33 -9.43 -9.12
N GLU A 593 15.59 -8.86 -10.07
CA GLU A 593 14.80 -9.63 -11.05
C GLU A 593 15.63 -10.68 -11.81
N ASP A 594 16.87 -10.33 -12.17
CA ASP A 594 17.83 -11.22 -12.85
C ASP A 594 18.40 -12.33 -11.94
N ALA A 595 18.37 -12.15 -10.63
CA ALA A 595 18.83 -13.12 -9.65
C ALA A 595 17.73 -14.05 -9.14
N VAL A 596 16.44 -13.80 -9.46
CA VAL A 596 15.30 -14.57 -8.91
C VAL A 596 15.36 -16.04 -9.28
N TYR A 597 15.65 -16.39 -10.54
CA TYR A 597 15.73 -17.79 -10.97
C TYR A 597 16.80 -18.55 -10.20
N ASP A 598 18.01 -17.98 -10.13
CA ASP A 598 19.12 -18.55 -9.36
C ASP A 598 18.79 -18.66 -7.87
N PHE A 599 18.08 -17.67 -7.32
CA PHE A 599 17.68 -17.67 -5.92
C PHE A 599 16.70 -18.79 -5.60
N ILE A 600 15.66 -18.94 -6.42
CA ILE A 600 14.63 -19.97 -6.24
C ILE A 600 15.21 -21.38 -6.41
N THR A 601 16.16 -21.57 -7.32
CA THR A 601 16.70 -22.91 -7.63
C THR A 601 17.86 -23.30 -6.70
N ARG A 602 18.83 -22.41 -6.49
CA ARG A 602 20.09 -22.76 -5.83
C ARG A 602 20.04 -22.65 -4.31
N VAL A 603 19.28 -21.71 -3.77
CA VAL A 603 19.24 -21.47 -2.31
C VAL A 603 18.60 -22.66 -1.58
N PRO A 604 17.49 -23.27 -2.06
CA PRO A 604 16.99 -24.53 -1.50
C PRO A 604 18.00 -25.68 -1.54
N GLU A 605 18.71 -25.85 -2.65
CA GLU A 605 19.74 -26.89 -2.78
C GLU A 605 20.86 -26.70 -1.74
N MET A 606 21.37 -25.47 -1.60
CA MET A 606 22.38 -25.13 -0.59
C MET A 606 21.91 -25.38 0.84
N ALA A 607 20.63 -25.12 1.13
CA ALA A 607 20.03 -25.37 2.43
C ALA A 607 19.92 -26.88 2.71
N ALA A 608 19.46 -27.65 1.72
CA ALA A 608 19.30 -29.10 1.83
C ALA A 608 20.65 -29.82 2.06
N GLU A 609 21.74 -29.33 1.46
CA GLU A 609 23.11 -29.83 1.72
C GLU A 609 23.55 -29.68 3.20
N ASN A 610 22.86 -28.85 3.98
CA ASN A 610 23.19 -28.53 5.38
C ASN A 610 22.02 -28.83 6.34
N ASP A 611 21.17 -29.82 6.00
CA ASP A 611 20.04 -30.29 6.80
C ASP A 611 19.02 -29.19 7.17
N ILE A 612 18.87 -28.18 6.29
CA ILE A 612 17.82 -27.16 6.38
C ILE A 612 16.82 -27.43 5.26
N GLU A 613 15.57 -27.74 5.64
CA GLU A 613 14.48 -27.82 4.68
C GLU A 613 14.03 -26.39 4.35
N LEU A 614 14.40 -25.91 3.15
CA LEU A 614 14.04 -24.58 2.68
C LEU A 614 13.16 -24.67 1.45
N GLN A 615 11.96 -24.10 1.53
CA GLN A 615 11.10 -23.85 0.39
C GLN A 615 11.12 -22.36 0.05
N VAL A 616 11.29 -22.02 -1.22
CA VAL A 616 11.08 -20.65 -1.72
C VAL A 616 9.77 -20.63 -2.49
N LEU A 617 8.84 -19.78 -2.07
CA LEU A 617 7.58 -19.50 -2.73
C LEU A 617 7.71 -18.24 -3.59
N GLY A 618 6.87 -18.17 -4.63
CA GLY A 618 6.95 -17.16 -5.68
C GLY A 618 6.55 -15.76 -5.22
N ILE A 619 6.34 -14.90 -6.21
CA ILE A 619 6.16 -13.46 -6.05
C ILE A 619 5.04 -13.15 -5.06
N ILE A 620 5.37 -12.36 -4.05
CA ILE A 620 4.37 -11.77 -3.16
C ILE A 620 3.62 -10.69 -3.94
N GLN A 621 2.35 -10.92 -4.22
CA GLN A 621 1.42 -10.01 -4.87
C GLN A 621 0.39 -9.48 -3.85
N ASP A 622 -0.36 -8.45 -4.23
CA ASP A 622 -1.48 -7.90 -3.45
C ASP A 622 -1.13 -7.61 -1.99
N PHE A 623 0.03 -6.96 -1.79
CA PHE A 623 0.47 -6.51 -0.47
C PHE A 623 -0.48 -5.41 0.04
N ARG A 624 -1.19 -5.70 1.13
CA ARG A 624 -2.10 -4.76 1.78
C ARG A 624 -1.56 -4.41 3.15
N THR A 625 -1.40 -3.13 3.41
CA THR A 625 -0.96 -2.60 4.71
C THR A 625 -2.12 -1.94 5.42
N TYR A 626 -2.23 -2.23 6.71
CA TYR A 626 -3.18 -1.63 7.64
C TYR A 626 -2.41 -1.10 8.85
N THR A 627 -1.32 -0.37 8.61
CA THR A 627 -0.39 0.07 9.66
C THR A 627 -0.56 1.53 10.07
N TYR A 628 -1.35 2.31 9.31
CA TYR A 628 -1.51 3.76 9.49
C TYR A 628 -2.32 4.18 10.74
N ASP A 629 -3.00 3.23 11.38
CA ASP A 629 -3.77 3.43 12.61
C ASP A 629 -3.70 2.22 13.55
N LEU A 630 -2.73 1.33 13.36
CA LEU A 630 -2.65 0.03 14.02
C LEU A 630 -2.54 0.15 15.54
N PHE A 631 -1.61 0.94 16.05
CA PHE A 631 -1.40 1.09 17.48
C PHE A 631 -2.47 1.97 18.12
N SER A 632 -2.94 2.99 17.40
CA SER A 632 -4.06 3.83 17.83
C SER A 632 -5.36 3.02 17.95
N ARG A 633 -5.70 2.19 16.96
CA ARG A 633 -6.92 1.36 17.00
C ARG A 633 -6.84 0.20 17.98
N LEU A 634 -5.64 -0.33 18.23
CA LEU A 634 -5.44 -1.39 19.22
C LEU A 634 -5.51 -0.86 20.66
N ARG A 635 -5.33 0.45 20.87
CA ARG A 635 -5.43 1.06 22.19
C ARG A 635 -6.89 1.38 22.51
N VAL A 636 -7.39 0.83 23.61
CA VAL A 636 -8.72 1.13 24.15
C VAL A 636 -8.64 2.41 25.01
N GLU A 637 -9.77 3.09 25.24
CA GLU A 637 -9.86 4.34 26.02
C GLU A 637 -9.15 4.28 27.38
N ASP A 638 -9.20 3.13 28.06
CA ASP A 638 -8.54 2.91 29.36
C ASP A 638 -7.00 2.73 29.27
N GLY A 639 -6.41 2.87 28.08
CA GLY A 639 -4.97 2.68 27.84
C GLY A 639 -4.52 1.21 27.79
N VAL A 640 -5.46 0.27 27.74
CA VAL A 640 -5.19 -1.17 27.61
C VAL A 640 -5.33 -1.60 26.15
N TRP A 641 -4.61 -2.65 25.75
CA TRP A 641 -4.76 -3.25 24.43
C TRP A 641 -6.10 -3.95 24.23
N GLN A 642 -6.63 -3.82 23.02
CA GLN A 642 -7.82 -4.48 22.52
C GLN A 642 -7.72 -6.01 22.65
N LYS A 643 -8.81 -6.62 23.12
CA LYS A 643 -8.89 -8.06 23.40
C LYS A 643 -9.97 -8.77 22.59
N ASP A 644 -10.86 -8.07 21.92
CA ASP A 644 -11.92 -8.75 21.17
C ASP A 644 -11.35 -9.46 19.93
N VAL A 645 -11.53 -10.77 19.82
CA VAL A 645 -11.07 -11.59 18.68
C VAL A 645 -12.24 -12.20 17.90
N THR A 646 -13.45 -11.64 18.05
CA THR A 646 -14.67 -12.14 17.40
C THR A 646 -14.55 -12.14 15.88
N GLU A 647 -13.95 -11.11 15.28
CA GLU A 647 -13.65 -11.04 13.84
C GLU A 647 -12.77 -12.20 13.35
N ILE A 648 -11.82 -12.64 14.17
CA ILE A 648 -10.90 -13.74 13.85
C ILE A 648 -11.62 -15.08 14.03
N THR A 649 -12.24 -15.28 15.19
CA THR A 649 -12.86 -16.56 15.56
C THR A 649 -14.11 -16.89 14.75
N SER A 650 -14.84 -15.88 14.27
CA SER A 650 -16.00 -16.07 13.40
C SER A 650 -15.64 -16.62 12.01
N GLN A 651 -14.39 -16.49 11.55
CA GLN A 651 -13.93 -17.06 10.27
C GLN A 651 -13.95 -18.59 10.24
N VAL A 652 -13.93 -19.24 11.40
CA VAL A 652 -13.84 -20.71 11.55
C VAL A 652 -15.22 -21.36 11.55
N SER A 653 -16.27 -20.59 11.82
CA SER A 653 -17.63 -21.09 12.08
C SER A 653 -18.42 -21.51 10.83
N ILE A 654 -17.79 -21.53 9.66
CA ILE A 654 -18.43 -22.02 8.43
C ILE A 654 -18.13 -23.52 8.31
N PRO A 655 -19.17 -24.39 8.32
CA PRO A 655 -18.97 -25.82 8.15
C PRO A 655 -18.14 -26.05 6.89
N HIS A 656 -17.04 -26.78 7.01
CA HIS A 656 -16.26 -27.23 5.86
C HIS A 656 -17.20 -28.02 4.96
N SER A 657 -17.69 -27.38 3.90
CA SER A 657 -18.34 -28.11 2.83
C SER A 657 -17.26 -29.02 2.25
N LYS A 658 -17.61 -30.29 1.99
CA LYS A 658 -16.66 -31.27 1.43
C LYS A 658 -16.08 -30.87 0.06
N GLU A 659 -16.52 -29.75 -0.51
CA GLU A 659 -16.06 -29.20 -1.78
C GLU A 659 -14.95 -28.15 -1.63
N ASP A 660 -14.64 -27.69 -0.40
CA ASP A 660 -13.62 -26.65 -0.13
C ASP A 660 -12.31 -27.18 0.52
N LEU A 661 -12.13 -28.52 0.59
CA LEU A 661 -10.85 -29.20 0.88
C LEU A 661 -10.35 -29.88 -0.40
#